data_AF-A0A7Y6EXG3-F1
#
_entry.id   AF-A0A7Y6EXG3-F1
#
_cell.length_a   1.000
_cell.length_b   1.000
_cell.length_c   1.000
_cell.angle_alpha   90.00
_cell.angle_beta   90.00
_cell.angle_gamma   90.00
#
_symmetry.space_group_name_H-M   'P 1'
#
loop_
_entity.id
_entity.type
_entity.pdbx_description
1 polymer ?
#
loop_
_entity_poly.entity_id
_entity_poly.type
_entity_poly.pdbx_seq_one_letter_code
_entity_poly.pdbx_strand_id
1 'polypeptide(L)'
;MNPKSENKNLPAPYIVGFAQELQMLTNWLASFNVESQIFSISGIGGIGKTTLLTEMAAEARRCSTVTLWLDGQICLQTPGAFLSHVEMSLETEYGRTRPADTPLLAHVVAELTHQRTVVVIDNCEKIDRIDSWLLSRLLPLLAASEFLLIVASRAGLPVQWNTNPLWVNRIHSFSLELLTRQEVHEYVQSSGLPLQVQKDIVHKIDGHPLLLALTVDMLRRKGREREEYEHQLPRILSAEILKEATSPYMYEALQMLSLFPAADQTMLNQLLDHPLSAVDYMALSTLSCVRPGAGGLSLHQLVSRMLREDYKTRDPGHYQLMRSRALELLAERYPSVNKLLQMQIAAHTLELYREQLPTAHSYADFSIARQREQEQQMVFESDDLPYLQRFLAASLSRSDWQSELIENGQYSSLLDDIAKHVPEGIRVIRNADRVPLAFCAGLWLHAKTVSILEQYAPNEMKMLGEAIHLARSLPPEAADTICILLAAVDVEQASYRPEELGGMLFQSWLIDAMNGLRSIIPTADRQLNTLLPHLGFEELTMTAQPNAWDDMHIWELDFRQASFEVWVRRILRQKVQTSGFIAQEVPRVLSWNEVRQMLQHIYDDTLLEEMATLKAMGCGGVMVRELVVSILYADQPTDPLTALGQRILRESYLHNNYRKTELAEALHMSRATFYRHLRQAYKQLGHVIMQRWMELK
;
A
#
# COMPACT_ATOMS: atom_id res chain seq x y z
N MET A 1 3.31 -48.08 5.53
CA MET A 1 3.09 -47.48 6.86
C MET A 1 1.96 -46.48 6.74
N ASN A 2 0.95 -46.63 7.59
CA ASN A 2 -0.33 -45.93 7.56
C ASN A 2 -0.18 -44.58 8.30
N PRO A 3 -0.35 -43.40 7.69
CA PRO A 3 -0.47 -42.15 8.43
C PRO A 3 -1.96 -41.82 8.57
N LYS A 4 -2.62 -42.51 9.49
CA LYS A 4 -3.91 -42.09 10.03
C LYS A 4 -3.84 -42.14 11.55
N SER A 5 -3.46 -41.02 12.15
CA SER A 5 -3.90 -40.55 13.47
C SER A 5 -3.23 -39.20 13.74
N GLU A 6 -3.93 -38.32 14.44
CA GLU A 6 -3.50 -36.96 14.84
C GLU A 6 -3.68 -35.83 13.80
N ASN A 7 -4.94 -35.55 13.46
CA ASN A 7 -5.49 -34.18 13.48
C ASN A 7 -7.01 -34.22 13.29
N LYS A 8 -7.73 -34.76 14.27
CA LYS A 8 -9.20 -34.67 14.35
C LYS A 8 -9.57 -33.75 15.51
N ASN A 9 -9.50 -32.44 15.27
CA ASN A 9 -10.20 -31.35 15.97
C ASN A 9 -9.60 -29.97 15.63
N LEU A 10 -9.23 -29.74 14.37
CA LEU A 10 -9.22 -28.38 13.85
C LEU A 10 -10.65 -28.13 13.35
N PRO A 11 -11.38 -27.13 13.86
CA PRO A 11 -12.63 -26.72 13.21
C PRO A 11 -12.32 -26.48 11.73
N ALA A 12 -13.21 -26.94 10.84
CA ALA A 12 -13.12 -26.58 9.43
C ALA A 12 -12.93 -25.06 9.35
N PRO A 13 -12.01 -24.56 8.50
CA PRO A 13 -11.75 -23.14 8.44
C PRO A 13 -13.08 -22.42 8.19
N TYR A 14 -13.45 -21.54 9.13
CA TYR A 14 -14.66 -20.73 9.00
C TYR A 14 -14.45 -19.81 7.79
N ILE A 15 -15.29 -19.95 6.78
CA ILE A 15 -15.16 -19.19 5.55
C ILE A 15 -15.94 -17.90 5.72
N VAL A 16 -15.25 -16.82 5.42
CA VAL A 16 -15.76 -15.48 5.57
C VAL A 16 -15.79 -14.80 4.23
N GLY A 17 -16.89 -14.10 3.98
CA GLY A 17 -17.23 -13.53 2.69
C GLY A 17 -17.89 -14.52 1.74
N PHE A 18 -18.01 -14.10 0.49
CA PHE A 18 -18.63 -14.84 -0.62
C PHE A 18 -20.14 -15.13 -0.49
N ALA A 19 -20.85 -14.42 0.38
CA ALA A 19 -22.26 -14.68 0.65
C ALA A 19 -23.12 -14.56 -0.63
N GLN A 20 -22.85 -13.55 -1.46
CA GLN A 20 -23.57 -13.30 -2.70
C GLN A 20 -23.31 -14.42 -3.73
N GLU A 21 -22.06 -14.82 -3.89
CA GLU A 21 -21.59 -15.82 -4.84
C GLU A 21 -22.14 -17.21 -4.48
N LEU A 22 -22.07 -17.57 -3.20
CA LEU A 22 -22.64 -18.83 -2.70
C LEU A 22 -24.16 -18.82 -2.81
N GLN A 23 -24.83 -17.71 -2.52
CA GLN A 23 -26.29 -17.60 -2.68
C GLN A 23 -26.72 -17.81 -4.14
N MET A 24 -25.96 -17.30 -5.12
CA MET A 24 -26.24 -17.54 -6.55
C MET A 24 -26.11 -19.02 -6.92
N LEU A 25 -25.09 -19.71 -6.40
CA LEU A 25 -24.97 -21.16 -6.58
C LEU A 25 -26.15 -21.89 -5.93
N THR A 26 -26.50 -21.56 -4.69
CA THR A 26 -27.63 -22.19 -3.97
C THR A 26 -28.94 -21.98 -4.73
N ASN A 27 -29.17 -20.80 -5.28
CA ASN A 27 -30.35 -20.51 -6.10
C ASN A 27 -30.38 -21.37 -7.38
N TRP A 28 -29.24 -21.54 -8.04
CA TRP A 28 -29.13 -22.41 -9.21
C TRP A 28 -29.38 -23.88 -8.84
N LEU A 29 -28.78 -24.37 -7.75
CA LEU A 29 -28.95 -25.73 -7.24
C LEU A 29 -30.39 -26.02 -6.77
N ALA A 30 -31.12 -25.02 -6.26
CA ALA A 30 -32.50 -25.19 -5.79
C ALA A 30 -33.55 -25.13 -6.92
N SER A 31 -33.20 -24.54 -8.06
CA SER A 31 -34.12 -24.33 -9.17
C SER A 31 -34.26 -25.59 -10.04
N PHE A 32 -35.43 -25.82 -10.66
CA PHE A 32 -35.69 -26.95 -11.56
C PHE A 32 -35.75 -26.49 -13.01
N ASN A 33 -35.25 -27.29 -13.96
CA ASN A 33 -35.22 -26.98 -15.40
C ASN A 33 -34.47 -25.67 -15.72
N VAL A 34 -33.39 -25.39 -15.00
CA VAL A 34 -32.55 -24.23 -15.29
C VAL A 34 -31.68 -24.53 -16.50
N GLU A 35 -31.64 -23.58 -17.43
CA GLU A 35 -30.71 -23.64 -18.56
C GLU A 35 -29.27 -23.53 -18.10
N SER A 36 -28.33 -23.94 -18.96
CA SER A 36 -26.92 -23.87 -18.61
C SER A 36 -26.44 -22.46 -18.33
N GLN A 37 -25.62 -22.31 -17.28
CA GLN A 37 -25.06 -21.04 -16.84
C GLN A 37 -23.54 -21.11 -16.75
N ILE A 38 -22.91 -19.94 -16.72
CA ILE A 38 -21.46 -19.78 -16.54
C ILE A 38 -21.20 -18.80 -15.41
N PHE A 39 -20.47 -19.22 -14.40
CA PHE A 39 -19.96 -18.33 -13.36
C PHE A 39 -18.50 -18.01 -13.65
N SER A 40 -18.20 -16.73 -13.87
CA SER A 40 -16.84 -16.24 -14.13
C SER A 40 -16.33 -15.51 -12.90
N ILE A 41 -15.35 -16.10 -12.22
CA ILE A 41 -14.75 -15.54 -11.01
C ILE A 41 -13.39 -14.94 -11.36
N SER A 42 -13.19 -13.66 -11.05
CA SER A 42 -11.96 -12.92 -11.33
C SER A 42 -11.39 -12.24 -10.09
N GLY A 43 -10.09 -11.94 -10.10
CA GLY A 43 -9.44 -11.17 -9.04
C GLY A 43 -7.95 -11.49 -8.88
N ILE A 44 -7.25 -10.68 -8.09
CA ILE A 44 -5.79 -10.77 -7.91
C ILE A 44 -5.34 -12.11 -7.27
N GLY A 45 -4.05 -12.43 -7.35
CA GLY A 45 -3.47 -13.57 -6.63
C GLY A 45 -3.73 -13.47 -5.12
N GLY A 46 -4.08 -14.58 -4.47
CA GLY A 46 -4.35 -14.60 -3.01
C GLY A 46 -5.70 -14.04 -2.55
N ILE A 47 -6.58 -13.60 -3.46
CA ILE A 47 -7.91 -13.04 -3.12
C ILE A 47 -8.97 -14.08 -2.71
N GLY A 48 -8.64 -15.38 -2.71
CA GLY A 48 -9.57 -16.44 -2.27
C GLY A 48 -10.40 -17.11 -3.37
N LYS A 49 -10.08 -16.93 -4.66
CA LYS A 49 -10.76 -17.62 -5.79
C LYS A 49 -10.86 -19.14 -5.59
N THR A 50 -9.74 -19.81 -5.34
CA THR A 50 -9.70 -21.27 -5.11
C THR A 50 -10.50 -21.67 -3.87
N THR A 51 -10.53 -20.82 -2.83
CA THR A 51 -11.35 -21.04 -1.63
C THR A 51 -12.84 -21.01 -1.97
N LEU A 52 -13.29 -20.00 -2.71
CA LEU A 52 -14.68 -19.90 -3.18
C LEU A 52 -15.06 -21.10 -4.05
N LEU A 53 -14.21 -21.46 -5.02
CA LEU A 53 -14.44 -22.63 -5.87
C LEU A 53 -14.57 -23.91 -5.05
N THR A 54 -13.74 -24.09 -4.02
CA THR A 54 -13.76 -25.26 -3.15
C THR A 54 -15.09 -25.38 -2.41
N GLU A 55 -15.62 -24.26 -1.90
CA GLU A 55 -16.92 -24.25 -1.25
C GLU A 55 -18.08 -24.46 -2.21
N MET A 56 -18.02 -23.83 -3.39
CA MET A 56 -19.01 -24.06 -4.44
C MET A 56 -19.07 -25.54 -4.83
N ALA A 57 -17.92 -26.18 -5.01
CA ALA A 57 -17.84 -27.61 -5.30
C ALA A 57 -18.33 -28.47 -4.13
N ALA A 58 -18.02 -28.09 -2.89
CA ALA A 58 -18.51 -28.80 -1.70
C ALA A 58 -20.03 -28.71 -1.59
N GLU A 59 -20.62 -27.54 -1.81
CA GLU A 59 -22.07 -27.31 -1.76
C GLU A 59 -22.81 -28.07 -2.87
N ALA A 60 -22.30 -28.04 -4.10
CA ALA A 60 -22.85 -28.82 -5.21
C ALA A 60 -22.85 -30.32 -4.91
N ARG A 61 -21.75 -30.85 -4.33
CA ARG A 61 -21.65 -32.25 -3.91
C ARG A 61 -22.63 -32.59 -2.78
N ARG A 62 -22.85 -31.69 -1.80
CA ARG A 62 -23.86 -31.88 -0.74
C ARG A 62 -25.27 -32.00 -1.34
N CYS A 63 -25.54 -31.28 -2.42
CA CYS A 63 -26.78 -31.36 -3.19
C CYS A 63 -26.81 -32.54 -4.19
N SER A 64 -25.91 -33.52 -4.07
CA SER A 64 -25.82 -34.71 -4.95
C SER A 64 -25.66 -34.40 -6.45
N THR A 65 -25.09 -33.24 -6.77
CA THR A 65 -24.82 -32.81 -8.15
C THR A 65 -23.47 -33.36 -8.61
N VAL A 66 -23.39 -33.85 -9.87
CA VAL A 66 -22.08 -34.27 -10.43
C VAL A 66 -21.18 -33.06 -10.47
N THR A 67 -20.05 -33.13 -9.77
CA THR A 67 -19.14 -32.01 -9.64
C THR A 67 -17.76 -32.47 -10.09
N LEU A 68 -17.24 -31.88 -11.16
CA LEU A 68 -15.92 -32.16 -11.71
C LEU A 68 -15.00 -30.97 -11.44
N TRP A 69 -13.80 -31.22 -10.92
CA TRP A 69 -12.77 -30.19 -10.72
C TRP A 69 -11.64 -30.37 -11.71
N LEU A 70 -11.33 -29.34 -12.47
CA LEU A 70 -10.29 -29.32 -13.49
C LEU A 70 -9.26 -28.22 -13.20
N ASP A 71 -7.99 -28.51 -13.44
CA ASP A 71 -6.92 -27.50 -13.43
C ASP A 71 -6.71 -26.97 -14.86
N GLY A 72 -7.01 -25.69 -15.05
CA GLY A 72 -6.91 -24.98 -16.31
C GLY A 72 -5.49 -24.89 -16.86
N GLN A 73 -4.44 -24.98 -16.03
CA GLN A 73 -3.06 -24.99 -16.51
C GLN A 73 -2.77 -26.25 -17.34
N ILE A 74 -3.45 -27.35 -17.03
CA ILE A 74 -3.25 -28.65 -17.65
C ILE A 74 -4.29 -28.92 -18.74
N CYS A 75 -5.58 -28.64 -18.46
CA CYS A 75 -6.66 -29.07 -19.35
C CYS A 75 -6.91 -28.12 -20.54
N LEU A 76 -6.53 -26.85 -20.47
CA LEU A 76 -6.83 -25.83 -21.50
C LEU A 76 -5.78 -25.75 -22.63
N GLN A 77 -4.92 -26.75 -22.78
CA GLN A 77 -3.89 -26.73 -23.83
C GLN A 77 -4.48 -26.96 -25.23
N THR A 78 -5.41 -27.91 -25.36
CA THR A 78 -6.11 -28.24 -26.61
C THR A 78 -7.50 -28.80 -26.31
N PRO A 79 -8.45 -28.78 -27.27
CA PRO A 79 -9.76 -29.42 -27.09
C PRO A 79 -9.69 -30.90 -26.69
N GLY A 80 -8.74 -31.65 -27.26
CA GLY A 80 -8.54 -33.06 -26.92
C GLY A 80 -8.08 -33.24 -25.48
N ALA A 81 -7.12 -32.43 -25.03
CA ALA A 81 -6.65 -32.46 -23.64
C ALA A 81 -7.78 -32.15 -22.64
N PHE A 82 -8.63 -31.16 -22.96
CA PHE A 82 -9.79 -30.83 -22.14
C PHE A 82 -10.74 -32.03 -21.99
N LEU A 83 -11.14 -32.64 -23.12
CA LEU A 83 -12.06 -33.78 -23.11
C LEU A 83 -11.48 -34.99 -22.37
N SER A 84 -10.19 -35.29 -22.56
CA SER A 84 -9.53 -36.40 -21.86
C SER A 84 -9.46 -36.18 -20.35
N HIS A 85 -9.29 -34.94 -19.88
CA HIS A 85 -9.35 -34.65 -18.44
C HIS A 85 -10.75 -34.83 -17.88
N VAL A 86 -11.79 -34.40 -18.61
CA VAL A 86 -13.18 -34.63 -18.21
C VAL A 86 -13.50 -36.13 -18.13
N GLU A 87 -13.09 -36.91 -19.14
CA GLU A 87 -13.23 -38.38 -19.14
C GLU A 87 -12.49 -39.01 -17.95
N MET A 88 -11.25 -38.62 -17.69
CA MET A 88 -10.47 -39.12 -16.56
C MET A 88 -11.13 -38.80 -15.21
N SER A 89 -11.66 -37.60 -15.02
CA SER A 89 -12.40 -37.22 -13.80
C SER A 89 -13.70 -38.01 -13.65
N LEU A 90 -14.45 -38.20 -14.73
CA LEU A 90 -15.67 -39.02 -14.75
C LEU A 90 -15.39 -40.49 -14.39
N GLU A 91 -14.32 -41.06 -14.93
CA GLU A 91 -13.89 -42.42 -14.61
C GLU A 91 -13.42 -42.53 -13.16
N THR A 92 -12.57 -41.61 -12.70
CA THR A 92 -11.92 -41.70 -11.38
C THR A 92 -12.88 -41.39 -10.23
N GLU A 93 -13.73 -40.37 -10.38
CA GLU A 93 -14.63 -39.91 -9.31
C GLU A 93 -16.00 -40.60 -9.34
N TYR A 94 -16.48 -41.02 -10.52
CA TYR A 94 -17.84 -41.54 -10.70
C TYR A 94 -17.91 -42.92 -11.36
N GLY A 95 -16.77 -43.54 -11.73
CA GLY A 95 -16.73 -44.87 -12.35
C GLY A 95 -17.36 -44.92 -13.74
N ARG A 96 -17.49 -43.78 -14.41
CA ARG A 96 -18.10 -43.67 -15.75
C ARG A 96 -17.02 -43.90 -16.80
N THR A 97 -17.05 -45.08 -17.43
CA THR A 97 -16.07 -45.46 -18.45
C THR A 97 -16.64 -45.30 -19.85
N ARG A 98 -15.81 -44.83 -20.80
CA ARG A 98 -16.20 -44.69 -22.20
C ARG A 98 -16.20 -46.05 -22.92
N PRO A 99 -17.29 -46.43 -23.61
CA PRO A 99 -17.26 -47.58 -24.52
C PRO A 99 -16.29 -47.34 -25.67
N ALA A 100 -15.54 -48.38 -26.08
CA ALA A 100 -14.48 -48.28 -27.09
C ALA A 100 -14.94 -47.61 -28.41
N ASP A 101 -16.18 -47.88 -28.83
CA ASP A 101 -16.74 -47.40 -30.09
C ASP A 101 -17.36 -45.99 -30.02
N THR A 102 -17.42 -45.39 -28.83
CA THR A 102 -18.05 -44.07 -28.64
C THR A 102 -17.02 -42.95 -28.82
N PRO A 103 -17.25 -41.96 -29.70
CA PRO A 103 -16.38 -40.79 -29.80
C PRO A 103 -16.29 -40.02 -28.47
N LEU A 104 -15.10 -39.54 -28.12
CA LEU A 104 -14.83 -38.91 -26.83
C LEU A 104 -15.77 -37.73 -26.52
N LEU A 105 -15.98 -36.82 -27.49
CA LEU A 105 -16.90 -35.69 -27.31
C LEU A 105 -18.34 -36.15 -27.06
N ALA A 106 -18.81 -37.18 -27.77
CA ALA A 106 -20.17 -37.69 -27.61
C ALA A 106 -20.37 -38.33 -26.23
N HIS A 107 -19.36 -39.07 -25.74
CA HIS A 107 -19.38 -39.62 -24.39
C HIS A 107 -19.42 -38.52 -23.32
N VAL A 108 -18.52 -37.54 -23.41
CA VAL A 108 -18.47 -36.40 -22.47
C VAL A 108 -19.80 -35.65 -22.45
N VAL A 109 -20.36 -35.30 -23.61
CA VAL A 109 -21.65 -34.61 -23.69
C VAL A 109 -22.78 -35.45 -23.09
N ALA A 110 -22.81 -36.76 -23.36
CA ALA A 110 -23.82 -37.65 -22.77
C ALA A 110 -23.74 -37.68 -21.24
N GLU A 111 -22.54 -37.79 -20.66
CA GLU A 111 -22.36 -37.81 -19.20
C GLU A 111 -22.67 -36.46 -18.55
N LEU A 112 -22.24 -35.35 -19.16
CA LEU A 112 -22.51 -33.99 -18.63
C LEU A 112 -23.99 -33.58 -18.72
N THR A 113 -24.77 -34.22 -19.60
CA THR A 113 -26.21 -33.96 -19.79
C THR A 113 -27.11 -35.00 -19.12
N HIS A 114 -26.56 -36.14 -18.69
CA HIS A 114 -27.32 -37.22 -18.06
C HIS A 114 -28.04 -36.77 -16.79
N GLN A 115 -27.40 -35.90 -16.01
CA GLN A 115 -27.96 -35.30 -14.81
C GLN A 115 -27.32 -33.95 -14.58
N ARG A 116 -27.85 -33.20 -13.60
CA ARG A 116 -27.30 -31.91 -13.21
C ARG A 116 -25.81 -32.00 -12.93
N THR A 117 -25.04 -31.14 -13.57
CA THR A 117 -23.58 -31.19 -13.56
C THR A 117 -22.97 -29.81 -13.35
N VAL A 118 -21.98 -29.73 -12.48
CA VAL A 118 -21.13 -28.56 -12.23
C VAL A 118 -19.71 -28.93 -12.65
N VAL A 119 -19.13 -28.15 -13.56
CA VAL A 119 -17.71 -28.24 -13.92
C VAL A 119 -17.01 -27.01 -13.39
N VAL A 120 -16.03 -27.22 -12.53
CA VAL A 120 -15.18 -26.19 -11.96
C VAL A 120 -13.83 -26.21 -12.65
N ILE A 121 -13.39 -25.08 -13.18
CA ILE A 121 -12.06 -24.91 -13.77
C ILE A 121 -11.33 -23.82 -12.98
N ASP A 122 -10.36 -24.22 -12.17
CA ASP A 122 -9.42 -23.28 -11.54
C ASP A 122 -8.29 -22.93 -12.52
N ASN A 123 -7.55 -21.85 -12.29
CA ASN A 123 -6.40 -21.43 -13.11
C ASN A 123 -6.71 -21.33 -14.61
N CYS A 124 -7.81 -20.64 -14.94
CA CYS A 124 -8.35 -20.53 -16.28
C CYS A 124 -7.65 -19.44 -17.13
N GLU A 125 -6.38 -19.13 -16.88
CA GLU A 125 -5.67 -18.04 -17.57
C GLU A 125 -5.45 -18.29 -19.08
N LYS A 126 -5.51 -19.56 -19.52
CA LYS A 126 -5.23 -19.98 -20.91
C LYS A 126 -6.49 -20.43 -21.67
N ILE A 127 -7.67 -19.96 -21.25
CA ILE A 127 -8.95 -20.36 -21.88
C ILE A 127 -9.04 -19.91 -23.34
N ASP A 128 -8.34 -18.83 -23.70
CA ASP A 128 -8.19 -18.27 -25.04
C ASP A 128 -7.68 -19.29 -26.09
N ARG A 129 -6.97 -20.33 -25.64
CA ARG A 129 -6.45 -21.39 -26.53
C ARG A 129 -7.54 -22.30 -27.07
N ILE A 130 -8.66 -22.44 -26.35
CA ILE A 130 -9.72 -23.39 -26.69
C ILE A 130 -11.12 -22.77 -26.72
N ASP A 131 -11.27 -21.50 -26.38
CA ASP A 131 -12.57 -20.86 -26.23
C ASP A 131 -13.39 -20.80 -27.52
N SER A 132 -12.76 -20.59 -28.68
CA SER A 132 -13.44 -20.68 -29.98
C SER A 132 -14.10 -22.06 -30.16
N TRP A 133 -13.42 -23.13 -29.74
CA TRP A 133 -14.00 -24.47 -29.76
C TRP A 133 -15.06 -24.67 -28.68
N LEU A 134 -14.85 -24.18 -27.45
CA LEU A 134 -15.84 -24.25 -26.37
C LEU A 134 -17.16 -23.59 -26.80
N LEU A 135 -17.09 -22.35 -27.29
CA LEU A 135 -18.23 -21.54 -27.67
C LEU A 135 -18.94 -22.04 -28.95
N SER A 136 -18.21 -22.60 -29.91
CA SER A 136 -18.78 -23.03 -31.20
C SER A 136 -19.18 -24.52 -31.27
N ARG A 137 -18.70 -25.35 -30.34
CA ARG A 137 -18.93 -26.81 -30.35
C ARG A 137 -19.44 -27.35 -29.04
N LEU A 138 -18.67 -27.26 -27.95
CA LEU A 138 -19.03 -27.95 -26.71
C LEU A 138 -20.25 -27.31 -26.02
N LEU A 139 -20.15 -26.03 -25.69
CA LEU A 139 -21.14 -25.31 -24.91
C LEU A 139 -22.53 -25.27 -25.58
N PRO A 140 -22.67 -25.08 -26.92
CA PRO A 140 -23.97 -25.19 -27.58
C PRO A 140 -24.67 -26.54 -27.37
N LEU A 141 -23.92 -27.65 -27.28
CA LEU A 141 -24.48 -28.98 -27.02
C LEU A 141 -24.97 -29.15 -25.58
N LEU A 142 -24.48 -28.32 -24.65
CA LEU A 142 -24.87 -28.31 -23.25
C LEU A 142 -25.92 -27.23 -22.94
N ALA A 143 -26.25 -26.34 -23.88
CA ALA A 143 -27.03 -25.14 -23.59
C ALA A 143 -28.43 -25.41 -23.00
N ALA A 144 -29.05 -26.54 -23.35
CA ALA A 144 -30.40 -26.91 -22.90
C ALA A 144 -30.42 -27.86 -21.69
N SER A 145 -29.25 -28.29 -21.18
CA SER A 145 -29.15 -29.14 -19.99
C SER A 145 -29.01 -28.34 -18.70
N GLU A 146 -29.11 -29.01 -17.56
CA GLU A 146 -28.81 -28.41 -16.25
C GLU A 146 -27.30 -28.44 -15.97
N PHE A 147 -26.54 -27.66 -16.74
CA PHE A 147 -25.08 -27.62 -16.64
C PHE A 147 -24.56 -26.25 -16.19
N LEU A 148 -23.69 -26.24 -15.18
CA LEU A 148 -23.02 -25.03 -14.69
C LEU A 148 -21.53 -25.13 -14.90
N LEU A 149 -20.96 -24.17 -15.62
CA LEU A 149 -19.52 -24.01 -15.77
C LEU A 149 -19.04 -22.90 -14.84
N ILE A 150 -18.20 -23.21 -13.86
CA ILE A 150 -17.56 -22.24 -12.98
C ILE A 150 -16.09 -22.12 -13.39
N VAL A 151 -15.67 -20.92 -13.78
CA VAL A 151 -14.28 -20.66 -14.17
C VAL A 151 -13.68 -19.60 -13.25
N ALA A 152 -12.49 -19.86 -12.72
CA ALA A 152 -11.70 -18.87 -12.01
C ALA A 152 -10.44 -18.52 -12.80
N SER A 153 -10.21 -17.23 -12.99
CA SER A 153 -8.96 -16.71 -13.55
C SER A 153 -8.61 -15.40 -12.86
N ARG A 154 -7.43 -14.85 -13.14
CA ARG A 154 -7.07 -13.56 -12.55
C ARG A 154 -7.70 -12.37 -13.30
N ALA A 155 -7.84 -12.45 -14.63
CA ALA A 155 -8.36 -11.39 -15.49
C ALA A 155 -9.85 -11.51 -15.87
N GLY A 156 -10.50 -12.64 -15.58
CA GLY A 156 -11.87 -12.94 -16.03
C GLY A 156 -11.91 -13.60 -17.41
N LEU A 157 -13.13 -13.80 -17.93
CA LEU A 157 -13.33 -14.38 -19.26
C LEU A 157 -12.96 -13.39 -20.38
N PRO A 158 -12.42 -13.88 -21.52
CA PRO A 158 -12.17 -13.05 -22.69
C PRO A 158 -13.44 -12.37 -23.23
N VAL A 159 -13.29 -11.17 -23.80
CA VAL A 159 -14.40 -10.33 -24.32
C VAL A 159 -15.33 -11.07 -25.28
N GLN A 160 -14.82 -12.03 -26.06
CA GLN A 160 -15.63 -12.79 -27.01
C GLN A 160 -16.71 -13.67 -26.36
N TRP A 161 -16.57 -14.01 -25.08
CA TRP A 161 -17.62 -14.69 -24.32
C TRP A 161 -18.81 -13.76 -24.07
N ASN A 162 -18.52 -12.49 -23.74
CA ASN A 162 -19.53 -11.47 -23.45
C ASN A 162 -20.21 -10.91 -24.72
N THR A 163 -19.66 -11.19 -25.90
CA THR A 163 -20.28 -10.81 -27.18
C THR A 163 -20.99 -11.98 -27.86
N ASN A 164 -20.94 -13.18 -27.27
CA ASN A 164 -21.61 -14.36 -27.79
C ASN A 164 -23.13 -14.29 -27.53
N PRO A 165 -23.99 -14.32 -28.55
CA PRO A 165 -25.44 -14.16 -28.39
C PRO A 165 -26.12 -15.23 -27.52
N LEU A 166 -25.56 -16.45 -27.47
CA LEU A 166 -26.11 -17.55 -26.68
C LEU A 166 -25.77 -17.41 -25.20
N TRP A 167 -24.57 -16.90 -24.88
CA TRP A 167 -24.01 -16.94 -23.53
C TRP A 167 -24.03 -15.61 -22.78
N VAL A 168 -24.15 -14.47 -23.47
CA VAL A 168 -24.09 -13.14 -22.82
C VAL A 168 -25.06 -12.99 -21.65
N ASN A 169 -26.28 -13.54 -21.76
CA ASN A 169 -27.29 -13.47 -20.70
C ASN A 169 -27.23 -14.65 -19.70
N ARG A 170 -26.24 -15.53 -19.85
CA ARG A 170 -26.05 -16.75 -19.04
C ARG A 170 -24.72 -16.73 -18.27
N ILE A 171 -23.92 -15.66 -18.44
CA ILE A 171 -22.67 -15.43 -17.72
C ILE A 171 -22.95 -14.54 -16.52
N HIS A 172 -22.61 -15.03 -15.32
CA HIS A 172 -22.57 -14.25 -14.09
C HIS A 172 -21.10 -14.01 -13.72
N SER A 173 -20.68 -12.75 -13.77
CA SER A 173 -19.30 -12.36 -13.45
C SER A 173 -19.19 -11.88 -12.00
N PHE A 174 -18.27 -12.48 -11.25
CA PHE A 174 -17.94 -12.13 -9.87
C PHE A 174 -16.50 -11.64 -9.83
N SER A 175 -16.30 -10.33 -9.66
CA SER A 175 -14.98 -9.76 -9.42
C SER A 175 -14.74 -9.71 -7.92
N LEU A 176 -13.93 -10.62 -7.40
CA LEU A 176 -13.67 -10.70 -5.96
C LEU A 176 -12.90 -9.48 -5.48
N GLU A 177 -13.37 -8.94 -4.36
CA GLU A 177 -12.78 -7.79 -3.68
C GLU A 177 -12.01 -8.22 -2.43
N LEU A 178 -11.35 -7.25 -1.79
CA LEU A 178 -10.74 -7.44 -0.48
C LEU A 178 -11.85 -7.67 0.57
N LEU A 179 -11.55 -8.42 1.62
CA LEU A 179 -12.47 -8.57 2.75
C LEU A 179 -12.72 -7.20 3.38
N THR A 180 -13.97 -6.93 3.66
CA THR A 180 -14.37 -5.79 4.48
C THR A 180 -13.78 -5.92 5.89
N ARG A 181 -13.65 -4.80 6.61
CA ARG A 181 -13.23 -4.81 8.03
C ARG A 181 -14.09 -5.73 8.90
N GLN A 182 -15.39 -5.81 8.60
CA GLN A 182 -16.31 -6.71 9.29
C GLN A 182 -15.96 -8.18 9.03
N GLU A 183 -15.72 -8.55 7.77
CA GLU A 183 -15.29 -9.90 7.40
C GLU A 183 -13.91 -10.24 7.99
N VAL A 184 -12.97 -9.30 8.04
CA VAL A 184 -11.69 -9.49 8.75
C VAL A 184 -11.94 -9.78 10.23
N HIS A 185 -12.84 -9.03 10.87
CA HIS A 185 -13.20 -9.23 12.27
C HIS A 185 -13.79 -10.62 12.51
N GLU A 186 -14.76 -11.04 11.69
CA GLU A 186 -15.38 -12.37 11.75
C GLU A 186 -14.34 -13.49 11.56
N TYR A 187 -13.43 -13.34 10.61
CA TYR A 187 -12.36 -14.30 10.38
C TYR A 187 -11.45 -14.43 11.60
N VAL A 188 -11.05 -13.30 12.18
CA VAL A 188 -10.12 -13.25 13.30
C VAL A 188 -10.77 -13.71 14.61
N GLN A 189 -12.06 -13.50 14.81
CA GLN A 189 -12.79 -14.06 15.96
C GLN A 189 -12.71 -15.59 15.99
N SER A 190 -12.84 -16.23 14.83
CA SER A 190 -12.74 -17.69 14.68
C SER A 190 -11.30 -18.23 14.82
N SER A 191 -10.30 -17.35 14.84
CA SER A 191 -8.88 -17.72 14.84
C SER A 191 -8.33 -18.22 16.18
N GLY A 192 -9.06 -18.07 17.28
CA GLY A 192 -8.60 -18.47 18.62
C GLY A 192 -7.43 -17.63 19.18
N LEU A 193 -7.08 -16.50 18.55
CA LEU A 193 -6.08 -15.56 19.05
C LEU A 193 -6.61 -14.76 20.26
N PRO A 194 -5.74 -14.20 21.13
CA PRO A 194 -6.17 -13.32 22.22
C PRO A 194 -6.86 -12.05 21.70
N LEU A 195 -7.90 -11.56 22.39
CA LEU A 195 -8.71 -10.41 21.97
C LEU A 195 -7.90 -9.15 21.59
N GLN A 196 -6.80 -8.87 22.30
CA GLN A 196 -5.95 -7.72 21.98
C GLN A 196 -5.24 -7.88 20.62
N VAL A 197 -4.73 -9.09 20.36
CA VAL A 197 -4.10 -9.42 19.06
C VAL A 197 -5.15 -9.41 17.95
N GLN A 198 -6.36 -9.90 18.23
CA GLN A 198 -7.46 -9.86 17.29
C GLN A 198 -7.78 -8.42 16.86
N LYS A 199 -7.92 -7.52 17.84
CA LYS A 199 -8.12 -6.09 17.58
C LYS A 199 -6.97 -5.55 16.74
N ASP A 200 -5.72 -5.77 17.13
CA ASP A 200 -4.57 -5.24 16.37
C ASP A 200 -4.55 -5.70 14.90
N ILE A 201 -4.95 -6.94 14.61
CA ILE A 201 -5.04 -7.46 13.24
C ILE A 201 -6.11 -6.70 12.44
N VAL A 202 -7.31 -6.54 13.00
CA VAL A 202 -8.43 -5.84 12.34
C VAL A 202 -8.03 -4.40 11.98
N HIS A 203 -7.22 -3.75 12.81
CA HIS A 203 -6.75 -2.39 12.54
C HIS A 203 -5.61 -2.33 11.51
N LYS A 204 -4.74 -3.35 11.46
CA LYS A 204 -3.52 -3.29 10.63
C LYS A 204 -3.64 -3.94 9.25
N ILE A 205 -4.63 -4.80 9.02
CA ILE A 205 -4.74 -5.55 7.77
C ILE A 205 -5.84 -4.96 6.87
N ASP A 206 -5.48 -4.68 5.61
CA ASP A 206 -6.38 -4.13 4.59
C ASP A 206 -7.29 -5.17 3.91
N GLY A 207 -7.73 -6.20 4.64
CA GLY A 207 -8.70 -7.16 4.11
C GLY A 207 -8.18 -8.20 3.11
N HIS A 208 -6.89 -8.25 2.80
CA HIS A 208 -6.39 -9.25 1.84
C HIS A 208 -6.44 -10.67 2.44
N PRO A 209 -7.23 -11.62 1.87
CA PRO A 209 -7.46 -12.92 2.48
C PRO A 209 -6.19 -13.73 2.74
N LEU A 210 -5.28 -13.79 1.77
CA LEU A 210 -4.03 -14.52 1.93
C LEU A 210 -3.10 -13.85 2.95
N LEU A 211 -3.03 -12.52 2.99
CA LEU A 211 -2.21 -11.82 4.00
C LEU A 211 -2.78 -12.10 5.39
N LEU A 212 -4.10 -11.97 5.55
CA LEU A 212 -4.80 -12.26 6.80
C LEU A 212 -4.56 -13.69 7.27
N ALA A 213 -4.71 -14.67 6.39
CA ALA A 213 -4.49 -16.08 6.72
C ALA A 213 -3.04 -16.35 7.13
N LEU A 214 -2.06 -15.81 6.40
CA LEU A 214 -0.64 -15.96 6.72
C LEU A 214 -0.25 -15.24 8.02
N THR A 215 -0.80 -14.05 8.29
CA THR A 215 -0.56 -13.32 9.55
C THR A 215 -1.15 -14.07 10.73
N VAL A 216 -2.37 -14.61 10.60
CA VAL A 216 -2.98 -15.44 11.65
C VAL A 216 -2.19 -16.72 11.89
N ASP A 217 -1.73 -17.40 10.84
CA ASP A 217 -0.86 -18.58 10.96
C ASP A 217 0.47 -18.24 11.65
N MET A 218 1.12 -17.15 11.23
CA MET A 218 2.34 -16.64 11.84
C MET A 218 2.17 -16.39 13.34
N LEU A 219 1.08 -15.74 13.74
CA LEU A 219 0.82 -15.38 15.14
C LEU A 219 0.47 -16.59 16.02
N ARG A 220 0.07 -17.71 15.42
CA ARG A 220 -0.10 -18.99 16.13
C ARG A 220 1.26 -19.67 16.41
N ARG A 221 2.30 -19.36 15.66
CA ARG A 221 3.67 -19.88 15.87
C ARG A 221 4.36 -19.21 17.06
N LYS A 222 5.36 -19.86 17.65
CA LYS A 222 6.06 -19.38 18.86
C LYS A 222 7.58 -19.34 18.66
N GLY A 223 8.25 -18.42 19.37
CA GLY A 223 9.72 -18.31 19.40
C GLY A 223 10.32 -17.96 18.03
N ARG A 224 11.49 -18.55 17.72
CA ARG A 224 12.26 -18.26 16.49
C ARG A 224 11.48 -18.52 15.19
N GLU A 225 10.56 -19.47 15.18
CA GLU A 225 9.74 -19.77 13.99
C GLU A 225 8.85 -18.59 13.58
N ARG A 226 8.41 -17.77 14.53
CA ARG A 226 7.62 -16.57 14.27
C ARG A 226 8.48 -15.47 13.63
N GLU A 227 9.63 -15.18 14.23
CA GLU A 227 10.55 -14.13 13.75
C GLU A 227 11.04 -14.42 12.33
N GLU A 228 11.40 -15.68 12.05
CA GLU A 228 11.82 -16.09 10.71
C GLU A 228 10.67 -15.94 9.69
N TYR A 229 9.44 -16.29 10.07
CA TYR A 229 8.29 -16.18 9.18
C TYR A 229 7.87 -14.73 8.92
N GLU A 230 7.96 -13.85 9.93
CA GLU A 230 7.68 -12.41 9.81
C GLU A 230 8.57 -11.75 8.75
N HIS A 231 9.86 -12.09 8.73
CA HIS A 231 10.79 -11.61 7.71
C HIS A 231 10.54 -12.20 6.31
N GLN A 232 9.94 -13.39 6.23
CA GLN A 232 9.65 -14.07 4.95
C GLN A 232 8.29 -13.70 4.36
N LEU A 233 7.36 -13.20 5.16
CA LEU A 233 5.97 -12.92 4.81
C LEU A 233 5.83 -11.99 3.58
N PRO A 234 6.53 -10.83 3.51
CA PRO A 234 6.49 -9.95 2.34
C PRO A 234 6.95 -10.64 1.06
N ARG A 235 7.95 -11.52 1.16
CA ARG A 235 8.48 -12.30 0.03
C ARG A 235 7.50 -13.36 -0.45
N ILE A 236 6.83 -14.07 0.47
CA ILE A 236 5.81 -15.08 0.14
C ILE A 236 4.65 -14.42 -0.60
N LEU A 237 4.17 -13.29 -0.09
CA LEU A 237 3.07 -12.53 -0.68
C LEU A 237 3.43 -11.95 -2.04
N SER A 238 4.61 -11.33 -2.14
CA SER A 238 5.11 -10.80 -3.41
C SER A 238 5.25 -11.92 -4.44
N ALA A 239 5.80 -13.07 -4.09
CA ALA A 239 5.94 -14.20 -5.00
C ALA A 239 4.58 -14.74 -5.49
N GLU A 240 3.57 -14.83 -4.63
CA GLU A 240 2.24 -15.32 -5.01
C GLU A 240 1.52 -14.33 -5.94
N ILE A 241 1.59 -13.04 -5.61
CA ILE A 241 1.01 -11.96 -6.42
C ILE A 241 1.71 -11.89 -7.78
N LEU A 242 3.04 -12.02 -7.80
CA LEU A 242 3.90 -11.84 -8.97
C LEU A 242 4.20 -13.13 -9.73
N LYS A 243 3.42 -14.20 -9.48
CA LYS A 243 3.51 -15.44 -10.26
C LYS A 243 3.37 -15.21 -11.78
N GLU A 244 2.68 -14.13 -12.19
CA GLU A 244 2.56 -13.68 -13.58
C GLU A 244 3.78 -12.92 -14.11
N ALA A 245 4.57 -12.30 -13.23
CA ALA A 245 5.79 -11.57 -13.58
C ALA A 245 6.95 -12.56 -13.77
N THR A 246 6.93 -13.24 -14.91
CA THR A 246 7.84 -14.36 -15.23
C THR A 246 9.28 -13.96 -15.50
N SER A 247 9.63 -12.67 -15.50
CA SER A 247 10.95 -12.16 -15.82
C SER A 247 11.49 -11.13 -14.80
N PRO A 248 12.83 -11.05 -14.62
CA PRO A 248 13.44 -10.07 -13.71
C PRO A 248 13.15 -8.61 -14.06
N TYR A 249 13.04 -8.27 -15.36
CA TYR A 249 12.76 -6.90 -15.79
C TYR A 249 11.31 -6.48 -15.47
N MET A 250 10.34 -7.41 -15.56
CA MET A 250 8.96 -7.12 -15.17
C MET A 250 8.87 -6.82 -13.68
N TYR A 251 9.65 -7.52 -12.86
CA TYR A 251 9.72 -7.26 -11.42
C TYR A 251 10.23 -5.84 -11.13
N GLU A 252 11.32 -5.43 -11.77
CA GLU A 252 11.87 -4.07 -11.63
C GLU A 252 10.87 -3.00 -12.09
N ALA A 253 10.19 -3.22 -13.22
CA ALA A 253 9.16 -2.31 -13.71
C ALA A 253 7.97 -2.18 -12.76
N LEU A 254 7.53 -3.28 -12.15
CA LEU A 254 6.45 -3.26 -11.14
C LEU A 254 6.92 -2.57 -9.85
N GLN A 255 8.19 -2.74 -9.45
CA GLN A 255 8.77 -1.98 -8.34
C GLN A 255 8.76 -0.48 -8.60
N MET A 256 9.17 -0.03 -9.79
CA MET A 256 9.11 1.39 -10.13
C MET A 256 7.66 1.88 -10.24
N LEU A 257 6.77 1.09 -10.84
CA LEU A 257 5.35 1.40 -10.93
C LEU A 257 4.70 1.56 -9.55
N SER A 258 5.18 0.84 -8.53
CA SER A 258 4.67 0.95 -7.16
C SER A 258 4.92 2.32 -6.49
N LEU A 259 5.83 3.11 -7.06
CA LEU A 259 6.14 4.47 -6.62
C LEU A 259 5.21 5.52 -7.24
N PHE A 260 4.27 5.14 -8.11
CA PHE A 260 3.35 6.07 -8.77
C PHE A 260 1.87 5.67 -8.55
N PRO A 261 0.93 6.63 -8.55
CA PRO A 261 -0.49 6.30 -8.60
C PRO A 261 -0.86 5.68 -9.96
N ALA A 262 -0.27 6.22 -11.03
CA ALA A 262 -0.26 5.66 -12.37
C ALA A 262 0.96 6.21 -13.13
N ALA A 263 1.55 5.40 -14.01
CA ALA A 263 2.68 5.79 -14.83
C ALA A 263 2.53 5.31 -16.29
N ASP A 264 2.81 6.21 -17.22
CA ASP A 264 2.99 5.85 -18.62
C ASP A 264 4.38 5.25 -18.86
N GLN A 265 4.60 4.73 -20.08
CA GLN A 265 5.89 4.12 -20.44
C GLN A 265 7.05 5.12 -20.31
N THR A 266 6.83 6.39 -20.67
CA THR A 266 7.87 7.43 -20.61
C THR A 266 8.30 7.69 -19.17
N MET A 267 7.35 7.79 -18.24
CA MET A 267 7.61 8.01 -16.82
C MET A 267 8.34 6.83 -16.18
N LEU A 268 7.95 5.59 -16.48
CA LEU A 268 8.67 4.40 -15.99
C LEU A 268 10.11 4.35 -16.52
N ASN A 269 10.31 4.66 -17.79
CA ASN A 269 11.63 4.62 -18.44
C ASN A 269 12.61 5.68 -17.92
N GLN A 270 12.14 6.69 -17.18
CA GLN A 270 13.03 7.64 -16.50
C GLN A 270 13.65 7.08 -15.21
N LEU A 271 13.03 6.07 -14.60
CA LEU A 271 13.53 5.42 -13.38
C LEU A 271 14.25 4.10 -13.63
N LEU A 272 13.92 3.41 -14.72
CA LEU A 272 14.50 2.11 -15.05
C LEU A 272 15.90 2.25 -15.65
N ASP A 273 16.83 1.39 -15.20
CA ASP A 273 18.16 1.28 -15.81
C ASP A 273 18.08 0.75 -17.25
N HIS A 274 17.09 -0.11 -17.50
CA HIS A 274 16.78 -0.65 -18.82
C HIS A 274 15.37 -0.23 -19.25
N PRO A 275 15.25 0.72 -20.21
CA PRO A 275 13.95 1.19 -20.68
C PRO A 275 13.11 0.06 -21.27
N LEU A 276 11.83 0.03 -20.92
CA LEU A 276 10.83 -0.88 -21.47
C LEU A 276 10.61 -0.59 -22.95
N SER A 277 10.57 -1.64 -23.76
CA SER A 277 10.02 -1.56 -25.10
C SER A 277 8.50 -1.43 -25.06
N ALA A 278 7.88 -1.03 -26.18
CA ALA A 278 6.42 -0.97 -26.28
C ALA A 278 5.77 -2.35 -26.03
N VAL A 279 6.45 -3.44 -26.42
CA VAL A 279 5.97 -4.82 -26.20
C VAL A 279 6.00 -5.16 -24.71
N ASP A 280 7.07 -4.79 -24.00
CA ASP A 280 7.21 -5.06 -22.57
C ASP A 280 6.19 -4.26 -21.75
N TYR A 281 5.94 -3.00 -22.12
CA TYR A 281 4.91 -2.18 -21.50
C TYR A 281 3.50 -2.76 -21.71
N MET A 282 3.20 -3.24 -22.92
CA MET A 282 1.94 -3.96 -23.17
C MET A 282 1.86 -5.25 -22.36
N ALA A 283 2.95 -6.01 -22.24
CA ALA A 283 2.97 -7.21 -21.40
C ALA A 283 2.65 -6.89 -19.93
N LEU A 284 3.21 -5.81 -19.37
CA LEU A 284 2.85 -5.35 -18.02
C LEU A 284 1.35 -5.02 -17.89
N SER A 285 0.73 -4.44 -18.91
CA SER A 285 -0.69 -4.09 -18.90
C SER A 285 -1.63 -5.30 -18.82
N THR A 286 -1.14 -6.50 -19.16
CA THR A 286 -1.91 -7.74 -19.12
C THR A 286 -1.91 -8.42 -17.75
N LEU A 287 -1.07 -7.94 -16.82
CA LEU A 287 -0.98 -8.51 -15.48
C LEU A 287 -2.24 -8.19 -14.67
N SER A 288 -2.72 -9.16 -13.91
CA SER A 288 -3.93 -9.04 -13.09
C SER A 288 -3.82 -8.01 -11.96
N CYS A 289 -2.61 -7.74 -11.50
CA CYS A 289 -2.33 -6.72 -10.50
C CYS A 289 -2.18 -5.32 -11.11
N VAL A 290 -2.25 -5.18 -12.44
CA VAL A 290 -2.08 -3.93 -13.17
C VAL A 290 -3.41 -3.53 -13.80
N ARG A 291 -3.74 -2.23 -13.70
CA ARG A 291 -4.95 -1.64 -14.30
C ARG A 291 -4.53 -0.53 -15.28
N PRO A 292 -4.88 -0.63 -16.56
CA PRO A 292 -4.70 0.47 -17.50
C PRO A 292 -5.71 1.60 -17.20
N GLY A 293 -5.29 2.84 -17.43
CA GLY A 293 -6.13 4.02 -17.25
C GLY A 293 -5.57 5.26 -17.95
N ALA A 294 -6.26 6.39 -17.82
CA ALA A 294 -5.89 7.64 -18.50
C ALA A 294 -4.48 8.16 -18.15
N GLY A 295 -3.95 7.83 -16.96
CA GLY A 295 -2.62 8.19 -16.51
C GLY A 295 -1.51 7.20 -16.87
N GLY A 296 -1.83 6.11 -17.57
CA GLY A 296 -0.94 4.98 -17.86
C GLY A 296 -1.36 3.70 -17.11
N LEU A 297 -0.38 2.88 -16.73
CA LEU A 297 -0.61 1.70 -15.90
C LEU A 297 -0.66 2.10 -14.43
N SER A 298 -1.47 1.40 -13.64
CA SER A 298 -1.55 1.57 -12.19
C SER A 298 -1.52 0.21 -11.52
N LEU A 299 -0.90 0.10 -10.35
CA LEU A 299 -0.93 -1.14 -9.58
C LEU A 299 -2.14 -1.19 -8.66
N HIS A 300 -2.62 -2.40 -8.41
CA HIS A 300 -3.53 -2.64 -7.30
C HIS A 300 -2.86 -2.17 -6.00
N GLN A 301 -3.57 -1.38 -5.18
CA GLN A 301 -2.99 -0.64 -4.05
C GLN A 301 -2.20 -1.54 -3.09
N LEU A 302 -2.78 -2.69 -2.73
CA LEU A 302 -2.12 -3.67 -1.87
C LEU A 302 -0.80 -4.18 -2.47
N VAL A 303 -0.80 -4.51 -3.76
CA VAL A 303 0.40 -4.99 -4.47
C VAL A 303 1.46 -3.89 -4.51
N SER A 304 1.04 -2.65 -4.75
CA SER A 304 1.90 -1.47 -4.68
C SER A 304 2.55 -1.33 -3.30
N ARG A 305 1.78 -1.49 -2.22
CA ARG A 305 2.30 -1.42 -0.84
C ARG A 305 3.30 -2.54 -0.55
N MET A 306 2.95 -3.78 -0.86
CA MET A 306 3.83 -4.94 -0.64
C MET A 306 5.14 -4.84 -1.42
N LEU A 307 5.07 -4.38 -2.68
CA LEU A 307 6.27 -4.16 -3.50
C LEU A 307 7.17 -3.07 -2.93
N ARG A 308 6.60 -1.96 -2.42
CA ARG A 308 7.38 -0.90 -1.76
C ARG A 308 8.04 -1.41 -0.48
N GLU A 309 7.34 -2.19 0.33
CA GLU A 309 7.87 -2.76 1.57
C GLU A 309 8.98 -3.79 1.33
N ASP A 310 8.80 -4.69 0.37
CA ASP A 310 9.85 -5.62 -0.07
C ASP A 310 11.07 -4.86 -0.60
N TYR A 311 10.84 -3.88 -1.47
CA TYR A 311 11.91 -3.09 -2.07
C TYR A 311 12.71 -2.32 -1.02
N LYS A 312 12.04 -1.65 -0.07
CA LYS A 312 12.66 -0.96 1.06
C LYS A 312 13.48 -1.90 1.94
N THR A 313 12.98 -3.11 2.18
CA THR A 313 13.67 -4.11 3.02
C THR A 313 14.91 -4.65 2.32
N ARG A 314 14.81 -4.91 1.01
CA ARG A 314 15.87 -5.51 0.19
C ARG A 314 16.99 -4.52 -0.15
N ASP A 315 16.64 -3.29 -0.51
CA ASP A 315 17.58 -2.23 -0.89
C ASP A 315 17.07 -0.85 -0.44
N PRO A 316 17.25 -0.50 0.85
CA PRO A 316 16.73 0.75 1.41
C PRO A 316 17.35 2.00 0.77
N GLY A 317 18.62 1.92 0.36
CA GLY A 317 19.31 3.05 -0.27
C GLY A 317 18.77 3.36 -1.66
N HIS A 318 18.60 2.31 -2.48
CA HIS A 318 18.04 2.47 -3.82
C HIS A 318 16.55 2.87 -3.78
N TYR A 319 15.78 2.29 -2.86
CA TYR A 319 14.39 2.70 -2.62
C TYR A 319 14.27 4.19 -2.29
N GLN A 320 15.10 4.71 -1.37
CA GLN A 320 15.06 6.14 -1.01
C GLN A 320 15.40 7.04 -2.20
N LEU A 321 16.39 6.66 -3.02
CA LEU A 321 16.77 7.39 -4.22
C LEU A 321 15.63 7.41 -5.25
N MET A 322 15.06 6.24 -5.56
CA MET A 322 13.98 6.13 -6.54
C MET A 322 12.69 6.82 -6.06
N ARG A 323 12.38 6.73 -4.76
CA ARG A 323 11.25 7.46 -4.16
C ARG A 323 11.40 8.98 -4.30
N SER A 324 12.60 9.51 -4.06
CA SER A 324 12.86 10.95 -4.24
C SER A 324 12.64 11.39 -5.69
N ARG A 325 13.18 10.61 -6.64
CA ARG A 325 12.97 10.88 -8.08
C ARG A 325 11.51 10.77 -8.48
N ALA A 326 10.79 9.75 -7.99
CA ALA A 326 9.35 9.60 -8.27
C ALA A 326 8.54 10.80 -7.77
N LEU A 327 8.85 11.32 -6.56
CA LEU A 327 8.21 12.52 -6.02
C LEU A 327 8.50 13.77 -6.85
N GLU A 328 9.72 13.94 -7.36
CA GLU A 328 10.07 15.02 -8.29
C GLU A 328 9.28 14.92 -9.60
N LEU A 329 9.19 13.73 -10.21
CA LEU A 329 8.41 13.52 -11.43
C LEU A 329 6.91 13.74 -11.23
N LEU A 330 6.37 13.35 -10.06
CA LEU A 330 4.98 13.62 -9.69
C LEU A 330 4.72 15.11 -9.54
N ALA A 331 5.64 15.84 -8.92
CA ALA A 331 5.57 17.29 -8.78
C ALA A 331 5.60 18.02 -10.13
N GLU A 332 6.48 17.61 -11.05
CA GLU A 332 6.57 18.16 -12.40
C GLU A 332 5.31 17.89 -13.23
N ARG A 333 4.69 16.71 -13.06
CA ARG A 333 3.50 16.31 -13.82
C ARG A 333 2.22 16.96 -13.32
N TYR A 334 2.13 17.26 -12.02
CA TYR A 334 0.94 17.79 -11.35
C TYR A 334 0.20 18.95 -12.08
N PRO A 335 0.86 20.02 -12.56
CA PRO A 335 0.17 21.13 -13.22
C PRO A 335 -0.40 20.78 -14.60
N SER A 336 0.10 19.71 -15.25
CA SER A 336 -0.25 19.35 -16.64
C SER A 336 -1.42 18.38 -16.77
N VAL A 337 -1.91 17.84 -15.65
CA VAL A 337 -2.93 16.78 -15.64
C VAL A 337 -4.29 17.30 -15.20
N ASN A 338 -5.35 16.53 -15.49
CA ASN A 338 -6.71 16.88 -15.07
C ASN A 338 -6.89 16.78 -13.54
N LYS A 339 -7.95 17.41 -13.01
CA LYS A 339 -8.22 17.48 -11.56
C LYS A 339 -8.28 16.11 -10.88
N LEU A 340 -8.86 15.10 -11.52
CA LEU A 340 -8.92 13.73 -10.99
C LEU A 340 -7.51 13.16 -10.78
N LEU A 341 -6.61 13.33 -11.75
CA LEU A 341 -5.25 12.84 -11.66
C LEU A 341 -4.40 13.69 -10.69
N GLN A 342 -4.69 14.99 -10.54
CA GLN A 342 -4.10 15.82 -9.49
C GLN A 342 -4.42 15.28 -8.10
N MET A 343 -5.68 14.97 -7.81
CA MET A 343 -6.09 14.35 -6.54
C MET A 343 -5.39 13.00 -6.30
N GLN A 344 -5.24 12.19 -7.36
CA GLN A 344 -4.51 10.93 -7.30
C GLN A 344 -3.02 11.11 -6.99
N ILE A 345 -2.36 12.10 -7.61
CA ILE A 345 -0.97 12.46 -7.33
C ILE A 345 -0.84 12.96 -5.88
N ALA A 346 -1.69 13.91 -5.46
CA ALA A 346 -1.68 14.50 -4.13
C ALA A 346 -1.69 13.43 -3.03
N ALA A 347 -2.69 12.54 -3.01
CA ALA A 347 -2.72 11.54 -1.94
C ALA A 347 -1.72 10.39 -2.11
N HIS A 348 -1.20 10.13 -3.32
CA HIS A 348 -0.09 9.18 -3.47
C HIS A 348 1.20 9.76 -2.89
N THR A 349 1.44 11.05 -3.10
CA THR A 349 2.55 11.78 -2.51
C THR A 349 2.44 11.79 -0.98
N LEU A 350 1.25 12.02 -0.42
CA LEU A 350 1.01 11.88 1.02
C LEU A 350 1.29 10.45 1.50
N GLU A 351 0.92 9.42 0.74
CA GLU A 351 1.21 8.02 1.10
C GLU A 351 2.72 7.72 1.09
N LEU A 352 3.45 8.19 0.09
CA LEU A 352 4.92 8.04 0.02
C LEU A 352 5.63 8.88 1.09
N TYR A 353 5.03 10.00 1.48
CA TYR A 353 5.57 10.87 2.53
C TYR A 353 5.25 10.38 3.93
N ARG A 354 4.14 9.65 4.13
CA ARG A 354 3.73 9.05 5.40
C ARG A 354 4.89 8.39 6.15
N GLU A 355 5.73 7.67 5.42
CA GLU A 355 6.87 6.94 5.98
C GLU A 355 7.95 7.84 6.60
N GLN A 356 7.87 9.16 6.39
CA GLN A 356 8.76 10.17 6.97
C GLN A 356 8.10 10.92 8.12
N LEU A 357 6.79 10.75 8.32
CA LEU A 357 6.10 11.31 9.48
C LEU A 357 6.52 10.51 10.73
N PRO A 358 6.66 11.16 11.89
CA PRO A 358 6.98 10.46 13.13
C PRO A 358 5.97 9.34 13.39
N THR A 359 6.47 8.12 13.65
CA THR A 359 5.70 6.88 13.83
C THR A 359 4.67 6.91 14.99
N ALA A 360 4.63 8.01 15.75
CA ALA A 360 3.82 8.19 16.94
C ALA A 360 2.55 9.04 16.72
N HIS A 361 2.26 9.52 15.50
CA HIS A 361 1.07 10.33 15.27
C HIS A 361 -0.13 9.49 14.83
N SER A 362 -1.12 9.43 15.72
CA SER A 362 -2.49 8.95 15.51
C SER A 362 -3.11 9.38 14.17
N TYR A 363 -2.88 10.63 13.74
CA TYR A 363 -3.42 11.21 12.50
C TYR A 363 -2.58 10.93 11.24
N ALA A 364 -1.43 10.24 11.36
CA ALA A 364 -0.55 9.93 10.23
C ALA A 364 -0.84 8.56 9.60
N ASP A 365 -1.82 7.80 10.11
CA ASP A 365 -2.16 6.49 9.55
C ASP A 365 -3.12 6.59 8.36
N PHE A 366 -2.57 6.94 7.20
CA PHE A 366 -3.28 6.97 5.92
C PHE A 366 -3.47 5.59 5.28
N SER A 367 -3.35 4.49 6.04
CA SER A 367 -3.32 3.13 5.46
C SER A 367 -4.65 2.69 4.86
N ILE A 368 -5.77 3.26 5.29
CA ILE A 368 -7.09 2.75 4.95
C ILE A 368 -7.88 3.85 4.24
N ALA A 369 -8.06 3.69 2.92
CA ALA A 369 -9.05 4.34 2.05
C ALA A 369 -8.43 4.92 0.77
N ARG A 370 -8.21 4.04 -0.23
CA ARG A 370 -8.29 4.44 -1.65
C ARG A 370 -9.06 3.38 -2.44
N GLN A 371 -10.30 3.15 -2.03
CA GLN A 371 -11.29 2.72 -3.01
C GLN A 371 -11.76 3.97 -3.78
N ARG A 372 -11.64 3.93 -5.12
CA ARG A 372 -12.09 5.01 -6.04
C ARG A 372 -13.54 5.45 -5.82
N GLU A 373 -14.34 4.65 -5.11
CA GLU A 373 -15.77 4.89 -4.88
C GLU A 373 -16.06 5.80 -3.67
N GLN A 374 -15.15 5.90 -2.70
CA GLN A 374 -15.36 6.74 -1.51
C GLN A 374 -15.17 8.25 -1.79
N GLU A 375 -14.33 8.62 -2.76
CA GLU A 375 -14.09 10.05 -3.11
C GLU A 375 -15.34 10.75 -3.66
N GLN A 376 -16.31 10.01 -4.23
CA GLN A 376 -17.59 10.57 -4.68
C GLN A 376 -18.68 10.58 -3.60
N GLN A 377 -18.45 9.97 -2.44
CA GLN A 377 -19.45 9.74 -1.39
C GLN A 377 -19.16 10.50 -0.09
N MET A 378 -18.33 11.55 -0.13
CA MET A 378 -18.02 12.37 1.05
C MET A 378 -18.87 13.64 1.17
N VAL A 379 -19.80 13.86 0.24
CA VAL A 379 -20.73 14.99 0.26
C VAL A 379 -21.72 14.81 1.42
N PHE A 380 -22.01 15.90 2.10
CA PHE A 380 -23.04 15.95 3.14
C PHE A 380 -24.44 15.75 2.55
N GLU A 381 -25.20 14.88 3.19
CA GLU A 381 -26.62 14.63 2.94
C GLU A 381 -27.41 15.05 4.20
N SER A 382 -28.63 15.56 4.02
CA SER A 382 -29.43 16.04 5.17
C SER A 382 -29.70 14.96 6.22
N ASP A 383 -29.72 13.70 5.81
CA ASP A 383 -29.90 12.53 6.68
C ASP A 383 -28.68 12.25 7.59
N ASP A 384 -27.51 12.84 7.30
CA ASP A 384 -26.32 12.69 8.15
C ASP A 384 -26.39 13.51 9.43
N LEU A 385 -27.10 14.65 9.42
CA LEU A 385 -27.03 15.67 10.48
C LEU A 385 -27.29 15.09 11.89
N PRO A 386 -28.27 14.18 12.12
CA PRO A 386 -28.46 13.55 13.42
C PRO A 386 -27.24 12.76 13.90
N TYR A 387 -26.53 12.09 12.99
CA TYR A 387 -25.29 11.37 13.31
C TYR A 387 -24.17 12.34 13.66
N LEU A 388 -24.02 13.41 12.89
CA LEU A 388 -22.96 14.40 13.12
C LEU A 388 -23.14 15.10 14.47
N GLN A 389 -24.38 15.46 14.83
CA GLN A 389 -24.72 16.01 16.15
C GLN A 389 -24.39 15.03 17.28
N ARG A 390 -24.64 13.74 17.08
CA ARG A 390 -24.26 12.69 18.04
C ARG A 390 -22.75 12.60 18.22
N PHE A 391 -21.98 12.57 17.13
CA PHE A 391 -20.51 12.49 17.19
C PHE A 391 -19.93 13.70 17.89
N LEU A 392 -20.45 14.90 17.59
CA LEU A 392 -20.04 16.14 18.21
C LEU A 392 -20.32 16.12 19.73
N ALA A 393 -21.53 15.71 20.14
CA ALA A 393 -21.87 15.60 21.57
C ALA A 393 -20.98 14.59 22.30
N ALA A 394 -20.68 13.44 21.67
CA ALA A 394 -19.79 12.43 22.24
C ALA A 394 -18.36 12.96 22.38
N SER A 395 -17.81 13.63 21.36
CA SER A 395 -16.48 14.25 21.39
C SER A 395 -16.36 15.30 22.50
N LEU A 396 -17.37 16.16 22.63
CA LEU A 396 -17.44 17.18 23.68
C LEU A 396 -17.47 16.57 25.09
N SER A 397 -18.18 15.45 25.27
CA SER A 397 -18.28 14.78 26.57
C SER A 397 -16.98 14.14 27.05
N ARG A 398 -16.09 13.77 26.12
CA ARG A 398 -14.82 13.09 26.44
C ARG A 398 -13.61 14.04 26.44
N SER A 399 -13.79 15.28 26.01
CA SER A 399 -12.70 16.24 25.76
C SER A 399 -11.65 15.71 24.77
N ASP A 400 -12.04 14.77 23.90
CA ASP A 400 -11.11 14.03 23.04
C ASP A 400 -10.75 14.80 21.75
N TRP A 401 -11.46 15.89 21.43
CA TRP A 401 -11.06 16.89 20.44
C TRP A 401 -11.97 18.13 20.45
N GLN A 402 -11.39 19.32 20.38
CA GLN A 402 -12.10 20.61 20.31
C GLN A 402 -11.43 21.53 19.28
N SER A 403 -12.23 22.15 18.42
CA SER A 403 -11.85 23.45 17.85
C SER A 403 -12.23 24.50 18.88
N GLU A 404 -11.24 25.11 19.51
CA GLU A 404 -11.42 26.09 20.59
C GLU A 404 -11.81 27.49 20.09
N LEU A 405 -12.08 27.68 18.79
CA LEU A 405 -12.55 28.98 18.28
C LEU A 405 -13.94 29.36 18.77
N ILE A 406 -14.78 28.39 19.11
CA ILE A 406 -16.21 28.60 19.32
C ILE A 406 -16.51 28.64 20.82
N GLU A 407 -17.33 29.61 21.25
CA GLU A 407 -17.77 29.71 22.63
C GLU A 407 -18.45 28.41 23.12
N ASN A 408 -18.10 27.99 24.34
CA ASN A 408 -18.61 26.76 24.96
C ASN A 408 -20.15 26.65 24.86
N GLY A 409 -20.63 25.57 24.24
CA GLY A 409 -22.05 25.23 24.13
C GLY A 409 -22.72 25.64 22.81
N GLN A 410 -22.02 26.34 21.90
CA GLN A 410 -22.58 26.78 20.62
C GLN A 410 -22.26 25.86 19.43
N TYR A 411 -21.46 24.79 19.63
CA TYR A 411 -21.01 23.89 18.56
C TYR A 411 -22.16 23.24 17.77
N SER A 412 -23.21 22.81 18.47
CA SER A 412 -24.38 22.18 17.85
C SER A 412 -25.13 23.15 16.94
N SER A 413 -25.32 24.40 17.39
CA SER A 413 -25.97 25.46 16.60
C SER A 413 -25.11 25.89 15.41
N LEU A 414 -23.79 25.95 15.58
CA LEU A 414 -22.86 26.21 14.47
C LEU A 414 -22.97 25.11 13.40
N LEU A 415 -23.00 23.84 13.80
CA LEU A 415 -23.14 22.74 12.84
C LEU A 415 -24.46 22.82 12.05
N ASP A 416 -25.57 23.17 12.72
CA ASP A 416 -26.87 23.36 12.06
C ASP A 416 -26.83 24.53 11.06
N ASP A 417 -26.18 25.64 11.44
CA ASP A 417 -26.04 26.80 10.55
C ASP A 417 -25.12 26.51 9.36
N ILE A 418 -24.02 25.77 9.55
CA ILE A 418 -23.16 25.31 8.44
C ILE A 418 -23.97 24.38 7.53
N ALA A 419 -24.67 23.37 8.07
CA ALA A 419 -25.46 22.43 7.28
C ALA A 419 -26.55 23.12 6.43
N LYS A 420 -27.12 24.20 6.96
CA LYS A 420 -28.18 24.96 6.31
C LYS A 420 -27.67 25.97 5.28
N HIS A 421 -26.56 26.66 5.57
CA HIS A 421 -26.09 27.79 4.78
C HIS A 421 -24.89 27.48 3.89
N VAL A 422 -24.10 26.46 4.25
CA VAL A 422 -22.86 26.05 3.59
C VAL A 422 -22.71 24.52 3.63
N PRO A 423 -23.66 23.73 3.09
CA PRO A 423 -23.58 22.28 3.12
C PRO A 423 -22.32 21.74 2.43
N GLU A 424 -21.78 22.44 1.44
CA GLU A 424 -20.50 22.15 0.77
C GLU A 424 -19.27 22.31 1.68
N GLY A 425 -19.43 22.95 2.84
CA GLY A 425 -18.41 23.06 3.88
C GLY A 425 -18.32 21.82 4.78
N ILE A 426 -19.25 20.88 4.65
CA ILE A 426 -19.30 19.63 5.44
C ILE A 426 -18.82 18.46 4.59
N ARG A 427 -17.95 17.64 5.18
CA ARG A 427 -17.49 16.37 4.63
C ARG A 427 -17.76 15.24 5.60
N VAL A 428 -18.22 14.12 5.07
CA VAL A 428 -18.63 12.96 5.86
C VAL A 428 -17.94 11.70 5.34
N ILE A 429 -17.31 10.95 6.24
CA ILE A 429 -16.81 9.60 5.95
C ILE A 429 -17.90 8.60 6.33
N ARG A 430 -18.15 7.62 5.46
CA ARG A 430 -19.18 6.59 5.66
C ARG A 430 -18.59 5.19 5.57
N ASN A 431 -19.24 4.22 6.22
CA ASN A 431 -18.96 2.80 6.04
C ASN A 431 -19.58 2.26 4.73
N ALA A 432 -19.40 0.96 4.44
CA ALA A 432 -19.95 0.31 3.26
C ALA A 432 -21.50 0.37 3.19
N ASP A 433 -22.17 0.39 4.34
CA ASP A 433 -23.63 0.52 4.46
C ASP A 433 -24.13 1.98 4.38
N ARG A 434 -23.25 2.93 4.03
CA ARG A 434 -23.51 4.38 3.97
C ARG A 434 -23.85 5.04 5.31
N VAL A 435 -23.53 4.41 6.43
CA VAL A 435 -23.67 5.02 7.75
C VAL A 435 -22.50 5.97 8.00
N PRO A 436 -22.74 7.22 8.43
CA PRO A 436 -21.68 8.15 8.83
C PRO A 436 -20.78 7.58 9.92
N LEU A 437 -19.48 7.82 9.80
CA LEU A 437 -18.44 7.42 10.76
C LEU A 437 -17.64 8.62 11.28
N ALA A 438 -17.49 9.67 10.49
CA ALA A 438 -16.74 10.86 10.88
C ALA A 438 -17.13 12.04 10.00
N PHE A 439 -16.91 13.27 10.50
CA PHE A 439 -17.11 14.46 9.68
C PHE A 439 -16.13 15.57 10.00
N CYS A 440 -15.94 16.45 9.03
CA CYS A 440 -15.45 17.79 9.26
C CYS A 440 -16.38 18.85 8.67
N ALA A 441 -16.45 19.99 9.32
CA ALA A 441 -17.26 21.12 8.90
C ALA A 441 -16.44 22.42 9.01
N GLY A 442 -16.48 23.20 7.95
CA GLY A 442 -15.81 24.48 7.87
C GLY A 442 -16.63 25.52 7.11
N LEU A 443 -16.15 26.76 7.15
CA LEU A 443 -16.73 27.87 6.41
C LEU A 443 -15.80 28.26 5.27
N TRP A 444 -16.34 28.31 4.05
CA TRP A 444 -15.73 29.04 2.95
C TRP A 444 -15.76 30.52 3.28
N LEU A 445 -14.62 31.21 3.34
CA LEU A 445 -14.55 32.60 3.79
C LEU A 445 -14.99 33.56 2.67
N HIS A 446 -16.20 34.12 2.81
CA HIS A 446 -16.76 35.15 1.95
C HIS A 446 -17.79 35.99 2.71
N ALA A 447 -18.39 37.00 2.07
CA ALA A 447 -19.19 38.01 2.77
C ALA A 447 -20.37 37.45 3.60
N LYS A 448 -20.97 36.32 3.19
CA LYS A 448 -22.16 35.75 3.87
C LYS A 448 -21.81 34.78 5.01
N THR A 449 -20.62 34.21 5.00
CA THR A 449 -20.16 33.21 5.98
C THR A 449 -19.31 33.84 7.06
N VAL A 450 -18.67 34.98 6.77
CA VAL A 450 -17.99 35.78 7.79
C VAL A 450 -18.97 36.22 8.89
N SER A 451 -20.24 36.51 8.58
CA SER A 451 -21.24 36.83 9.61
C SER A 451 -21.59 35.65 10.51
N ILE A 452 -21.49 34.41 10.00
CA ILE A 452 -21.65 33.19 10.81
C ILE A 452 -20.45 33.09 11.76
N LEU A 453 -19.23 33.27 11.25
CA LEU A 453 -18.02 33.27 12.08
C LEU A 453 -18.04 34.40 13.13
N GLU A 454 -18.54 35.59 12.78
CA GLU A 454 -18.74 36.74 13.70
C GLU A 454 -19.68 36.41 14.86
N GLN A 455 -20.72 35.62 14.61
CA GLN A 455 -21.70 35.23 15.61
C GLN A 455 -21.12 34.26 16.63
N TYR A 456 -20.29 33.31 16.19
CA TYR A 456 -19.84 32.17 16.99
C TYR A 456 -18.40 32.30 17.53
N ALA A 457 -17.56 33.17 16.94
CA ALA A 457 -16.14 33.37 17.29
C ALA A 457 -15.71 34.86 17.21
N PRO A 458 -16.36 35.77 17.96
CA PRO A 458 -16.17 37.22 17.82
C PRO A 458 -14.79 37.74 18.27
N ASN A 459 -14.12 37.09 19.22
CA ASN A 459 -12.83 37.56 19.78
C ASN A 459 -11.64 37.15 18.89
N GLU A 460 -11.79 36.00 18.24
CA GLU A 460 -10.82 35.28 17.44
C GLU A 460 -10.74 35.86 16.02
N MET A 461 -11.74 36.65 15.62
CA MET A 461 -11.71 37.44 14.39
C MET A 461 -10.50 38.36 14.27
N LYS A 462 -10.01 38.88 15.40
CA LYS A 462 -8.80 39.71 15.42
C LYS A 462 -7.56 38.88 15.11
N MET A 463 -7.57 37.57 15.39
CA MET A 463 -6.45 36.66 15.14
C MET A 463 -6.37 36.22 13.68
N LEU A 464 -7.51 36.05 13.02
CA LEU A 464 -7.61 35.71 11.58
C LEU A 464 -7.47 36.94 10.65
N GLY A 465 -6.99 38.07 11.19
CA GLY A 465 -7.22 39.45 10.74
C GLY A 465 -7.22 39.72 9.22
N GLU A 466 -6.18 39.30 8.49
CA GLU A 466 -6.08 39.58 7.05
C GLU A 466 -7.03 38.73 6.20
N ALA A 467 -7.23 37.46 6.55
CA ALA A 467 -8.11 36.53 5.83
C ALA A 467 -9.58 36.97 5.90
N ILE A 468 -10.03 37.39 7.09
CA ILE A 468 -11.40 37.88 7.30
C ILE A 468 -11.62 39.23 6.62
N HIS A 469 -10.65 40.13 6.67
CA HIS A 469 -10.80 41.46 6.06
C HIS A 469 -11.05 41.38 4.54
N LEU A 470 -10.33 40.49 3.84
CA LEU A 470 -10.55 40.25 2.41
C LEU A 470 -11.90 39.56 2.16
N ALA A 471 -12.22 38.54 2.95
CA ALA A 471 -13.45 37.74 2.84
C ALA A 471 -14.74 38.57 2.96
N ARG A 472 -14.76 39.64 3.78
CA ARG A 472 -15.94 40.52 3.95
C ARG A 472 -16.45 41.16 2.66
N SER A 473 -15.61 41.27 1.65
CA SER A 473 -15.94 41.87 0.34
C SER A 473 -16.04 40.86 -0.79
N LEU A 474 -15.73 39.59 -0.54
CA LEU A 474 -15.70 38.54 -1.55
C LEU A 474 -17.10 37.94 -1.79
N PRO A 475 -17.54 37.78 -3.05
CA PRO A 475 -18.73 37.01 -3.37
C PRO A 475 -18.48 35.49 -3.13
N PRO A 476 -19.53 34.68 -2.89
CA PRO A 476 -19.39 33.24 -2.63
C PRO A 476 -18.60 32.49 -3.71
N GLU A 477 -18.77 32.86 -4.98
CA GLU A 477 -18.12 32.20 -6.12
C GLU A 477 -16.60 32.48 -6.19
N ALA A 478 -16.12 33.49 -5.48
CA ALA A 478 -14.70 33.84 -5.38
C ALA A 478 -14.07 33.32 -4.08
N ALA A 479 -14.79 32.54 -3.27
CA ALA A 479 -14.25 31.96 -2.06
C ALA A 479 -13.17 30.92 -2.41
N ASP A 480 -11.95 31.20 -1.99
CA ASP A 480 -10.75 30.36 -2.22
C ASP A 480 -10.11 29.90 -0.91
N THR A 481 -10.69 30.30 0.22
CA THR A 481 -10.18 30.06 1.56
C THR A 481 -11.24 29.33 2.38
N ILE A 482 -10.87 28.22 3.02
CA ILE A 482 -11.72 27.46 3.93
C ILE A 482 -11.13 27.47 5.34
N CYS A 483 -11.95 27.78 6.34
CA CYS A 483 -11.60 27.67 7.75
C CYS A 483 -12.33 26.46 8.36
N ILE A 484 -11.58 25.44 8.79
CA ILE A 484 -12.17 24.24 9.42
C ILE A 484 -12.48 24.57 10.87
N LEU A 485 -13.75 24.41 11.27
CA LEU A 485 -14.22 24.83 12.60
C LEU A 485 -14.67 23.67 13.46
N LEU A 486 -15.17 22.59 12.86
CA LEU A 486 -15.64 21.44 13.61
C LEU A 486 -15.15 20.20 12.93
N ALA A 487 -14.91 19.19 13.73
CA ALA A 487 -14.97 17.83 13.25
C ALA A 487 -15.17 16.90 14.43
N ALA A 488 -15.64 15.70 14.15
CA ALA A 488 -15.81 14.65 15.14
C ALA A 488 -15.86 13.29 14.46
N VAL A 489 -15.64 12.25 15.25
CA VAL A 489 -15.64 10.86 14.80
C VAL A 489 -16.62 10.05 15.65
N ASP A 490 -17.13 8.96 15.11
CA ASP A 490 -17.91 7.97 15.86
C ASP A 490 -16.95 7.18 16.76
N VAL A 491 -16.96 7.52 18.04
CA VAL A 491 -16.16 6.90 19.09
C VAL A 491 -16.83 5.66 19.72
N GLU A 492 -18.06 5.33 19.30
CA GLU A 492 -18.83 4.18 19.79
C GLU A 492 -18.71 2.97 18.87
N GLN A 493 -18.37 3.17 17.60
CA GLN A 493 -18.15 2.07 16.65
C GLN A 493 -16.81 1.35 16.89
N ALA A 494 -16.81 0.03 16.65
CA ALA A 494 -15.68 -0.85 16.99
C ALA A 494 -14.76 -1.17 15.80
N SER A 495 -15.10 -0.72 14.59
CA SER A 495 -14.42 -1.11 13.35
C SER A 495 -13.21 -0.24 13.04
N TYR A 496 -13.22 1.02 13.48
CA TYR A 496 -12.13 1.99 13.28
C TYR A 496 -11.73 2.63 14.60
N ARG A 497 -10.45 2.98 14.71
CA ARG A 497 -9.96 3.86 15.78
C ARG A 497 -10.37 5.31 15.49
N PRO A 498 -10.74 6.10 16.52
CA PRO A 498 -10.96 7.54 16.37
C PRO A 498 -9.83 8.24 15.62
N GLU A 499 -8.59 7.85 15.90
CA GLU A 499 -7.38 8.34 15.29
C GLU A 499 -7.30 8.03 13.77
N GLU A 500 -7.68 6.81 13.37
CA GLU A 500 -7.73 6.39 11.97
C GLU A 500 -8.75 7.25 11.21
N LEU A 501 -9.94 7.45 11.78
CA LEU A 501 -10.99 8.28 11.18
C LEU A 501 -10.57 9.75 11.08
N GLY A 502 -9.89 10.28 12.09
CA GLY A 502 -9.29 11.61 12.07
C GLY A 502 -8.24 11.76 10.97
N GLY A 503 -7.36 10.77 10.82
CA GLY A 503 -6.36 10.72 9.75
C GLY A 503 -6.98 10.70 8.36
N MET A 504 -8.06 9.94 8.16
CA MET A 504 -8.81 9.91 6.89
C MET A 504 -9.46 11.26 6.57
N LEU A 505 -10.11 11.90 7.54
CA LEU A 505 -10.72 13.23 7.35
C LEU A 505 -9.66 14.24 6.95
N PHE A 506 -8.54 14.23 7.65
CA PHE A 506 -7.45 15.16 7.43
C PHE A 506 -6.75 14.93 6.09
N GLN A 507 -6.55 13.66 5.68
CA GLN A 507 -6.01 13.33 4.35
C GLN A 507 -6.94 13.79 3.23
N SER A 508 -8.23 13.46 3.33
CA SER A 508 -9.26 13.87 2.36
C SER A 508 -9.23 15.38 2.17
N TRP A 509 -9.18 16.09 3.30
CA TRP A 509 -9.15 17.53 3.32
C TRP A 509 -7.84 18.11 2.70
N LEU A 510 -6.68 17.52 2.98
CA LEU A 510 -5.39 17.94 2.39
C LEU A 510 -5.37 17.80 0.86
N ILE A 511 -5.94 16.72 0.33
CA ILE A 511 -6.05 16.50 -1.12
C ILE A 511 -6.83 17.64 -1.77
N ASP A 512 -7.90 18.12 -1.12
CA ASP A 512 -8.67 19.22 -1.64
C ASP A 512 -8.01 20.58 -1.45
N ALA A 513 -7.29 20.79 -0.35
CA ALA A 513 -6.48 21.99 -0.16
C ALA A 513 -5.46 22.16 -1.31
N MET A 514 -4.85 21.05 -1.74
CA MET A 514 -3.88 21.00 -2.85
C MET A 514 -4.49 21.38 -4.22
N ASN A 515 -5.81 21.48 -4.36
CA ASN A 515 -6.49 21.98 -5.56
C ASN A 515 -6.52 23.53 -5.64
N GLY A 516 -5.55 24.21 -5.02
CA GLY A 516 -5.39 25.67 -5.11
C GLY A 516 -6.22 26.44 -4.08
N LEU A 517 -6.48 25.84 -2.91
CA LEU A 517 -7.19 26.50 -1.83
C LEU A 517 -6.22 26.99 -0.76
N ARG A 518 -6.66 27.98 0.01
CA ARG A 518 -6.07 28.29 1.30
C ARG A 518 -6.85 27.63 2.42
N SER A 519 -6.14 26.97 3.29
CA SER A 519 -6.65 26.39 4.51
C SER A 519 -6.32 27.24 5.71
N ILE A 520 -7.26 27.32 6.63
CA ILE A 520 -6.98 27.72 8.01
C ILE A 520 -7.51 26.64 8.96
N ILE A 521 -6.61 26.12 9.80
CA ILE A 521 -6.91 25.13 10.83
C ILE A 521 -6.53 25.69 12.20
N PRO A 522 -7.51 26.17 12.96
CA PRO A 522 -7.34 26.53 14.36
C PRO A 522 -7.50 25.29 15.23
N THR A 523 -6.48 24.98 16.02
CA THR A 523 -6.46 23.76 16.83
C THR A 523 -5.63 23.92 18.12
N ALA A 524 -6.15 23.39 19.22
CA ALA A 524 -5.41 23.20 20.47
C ALA A 524 -4.92 21.75 20.65
N ASP A 525 -5.25 20.86 19.71
CA ASP A 525 -4.79 19.46 19.73
C ASP A 525 -3.27 19.39 19.59
N ARG A 526 -2.58 18.93 20.64
CA ARG A 526 -1.12 18.77 20.69
C ARG A 526 -0.58 17.82 19.63
N GLN A 527 -1.30 16.74 19.30
CA GLN A 527 -0.89 15.79 18.27
C GLN A 527 -1.01 16.40 16.88
N LEU A 528 -2.04 17.22 16.65
CA LEU A 528 -2.20 17.93 15.38
C LEU A 528 -1.19 19.08 15.25
N ASN A 529 -0.97 19.85 16.32
CA ASN A 529 0.03 20.95 16.38
C ASN A 529 1.46 20.46 16.13
N THR A 530 1.77 19.21 16.49
CA THR A 530 3.08 18.59 16.18
C THR A 530 3.15 18.05 14.75
N LEU A 531 2.03 17.65 14.16
CA LEU A 531 1.96 17.09 12.80
C LEU A 531 1.94 18.16 11.71
N LEU A 532 1.16 19.23 11.88
CA LEU A 532 0.91 20.27 10.86
C LEU A 532 2.18 20.89 10.26
N PRO A 533 3.23 21.24 11.04
CA PRO A 533 4.49 21.74 10.48
C PRO A 533 5.16 20.78 9.49
N HIS A 534 5.09 19.46 9.76
CA HIS A 534 5.67 18.43 8.90
C HIS A 534 4.94 18.28 7.57
N LEU A 535 3.72 18.82 7.49
CA LEU A 535 2.89 18.82 6.28
C LEU A 535 2.90 20.17 5.57
N GLY A 536 3.83 21.04 5.94
CA GLY A 536 4.04 22.33 5.28
C GLY A 536 3.11 23.44 5.73
N PHE A 537 2.34 23.25 6.81
CA PHE A 537 1.59 24.35 7.41
C PHE A 537 2.53 25.35 8.09
N GLU A 538 2.13 26.61 8.03
CA GLU A 538 2.78 27.72 8.71
C GLU A 538 1.88 28.25 9.82
N GLU A 539 2.48 28.62 10.95
CA GLU A 539 1.74 29.20 12.06
C GLU A 539 1.50 30.69 11.78
N LEU A 540 0.23 31.12 11.84
CA LEU A 540 -0.12 32.53 11.72
C LEU A 540 0.26 33.26 13.01
N THR A 541 1.12 34.28 12.90
CA THR A 541 1.69 34.98 14.07
C THR A 541 0.59 35.68 14.87
N MET A 542 0.39 35.25 16.12
CA MET A 542 -0.59 35.84 17.04
C MET A 542 -0.09 37.19 17.57
N THR A 543 -0.87 38.27 17.43
CA THR A 543 -0.71 39.44 18.30
C THR A 543 -1.17 39.05 19.70
N ALA A 544 -0.21 38.80 20.60
CA ALA A 544 -0.44 38.34 21.96
C ALA A 544 -1.54 39.15 22.67
N GLN A 545 -2.60 38.47 23.12
CA GLN A 545 -3.53 38.98 24.12
C GLN A 545 -3.31 38.25 25.45
N PRO A 546 -3.39 38.94 26.61
CA PRO A 546 -2.95 38.36 27.89
C PRO A 546 -3.87 37.29 28.50
N ASN A 547 -4.85 36.74 27.78
CA ASN A 547 -5.87 35.80 28.30
C ASN A 547 -6.36 34.77 27.25
N ALA A 548 -5.63 34.57 26.14
CA ALA A 548 -6.02 33.57 25.14
C ALA A 548 -5.59 32.18 25.58
N TRP A 549 -6.43 31.16 25.34
CA TRP A 549 -6.20 29.74 25.64
C TRP A 549 -4.74 29.32 25.37
N ASP A 550 -3.98 28.97 26.41
CA ASP A 550 -2.50 28.86 26.42
C ASP A 550 -1.91 27.84 25.41
N ASP A 551 -2.73 26.95 24.81
CA ASP A 551 -2.29 25.86 23.92
C ASP A 551 -2.90 25.95 22.48
N MET A 552 -3.61 27.03 22.14
CA MET A 552 -4.30 27.16 20.83
C MET A 552 -3.40 27.78 19.76
N HIS A 553 -3.27 27.11 18.61
CA HIS A 553 -2.50 27.57 17.45
C HIS A 553 -3.39 27.69 16.21
N ILE A 554 -3.08 28.66 15.34
CA ILE A 554 -3.75 28.83 14.04
C ILE A 554 -2.77 28.51 12.93
N TRP A 555 -3.07 27.46 12.19
CA TRP A 555 -2.23 26.95 11.11
C TRP A 555 -2.81 27.30 9.75
N GLU A 556 -1.93 27.66 8.83
CA GLU A 556 -2.25 27.99 7.46
C GLU A 556 -1.54 27.07 6.49
N LEU A 557 -2.25 26.67 5.43
CA LEU A 557 -1.68 26.04 4.25
C LEU A 557 -2.25 26.71 3.01
N ASP A 558 -1.44 27.50 2.29
CA ASP A 558 -1.87 28.29 1.14
C ASP A 558 -1.31 27.74 -0.18
N PHE A 559 -2.14 26.97 -0.91
CA PHE A 559 -1.81 26.48 -2.26
C PHE A 559 -2.21 27.44 -3.38
N ARG A 560 -2.71 28.64 -3.07
CA ARG A 560 -2.97 29.68 -4.09
C ARG A 560 -1.67 30.32 -4.56
N GLN A 561 -0.71 30.47 -3.64
CA GLN A 561 0.59 31.08 -3.91
C GLN A 561 1.73 30.04 -4.03
N ALA A 562 1.62 28.91 -3.33
CA ALA A 562 2.59 27.82 -3.42
C ALA A 562 2.13 26.76 -4.43
N SER A 563 2.98 26.41 -5.40
CA SER A 563 2.70 25.25 -6.25
C SER A 563 2.88 23.96 -5.46
N PHE A 564 2.12 22.92 -5.82
CA PHE A 564 2.31 21.56 -5.29
C PHE A 564 3.78 21.12 -5.37
N GLU A 565 4.50 21.52 -6.41
CA GLU A 565 5.94 21.28 -6.55
C GLU A 565 6.77 21.93 -5.44
N VAL A 566 6.51 23.19 -5.09
CA VAL A 566 7.20 23.88 -4.00
C VAL A 566 6.93 23.18 -2.68
N TRP A 567 5.70 22.71 -2.44
CA TRP A 567 5.35 21.94 -1.26
C TRP A 567 6.08 20.59 -1.21
N VAL A 568 6.09 19.82 -2.31
CA VAL A 568 6.86 18.56 -2.39
C VAL A 568 8.35 18.80 -2.14
N ARG A 569 8.94 19.83 -2.75
CA ARG A 569 10.34 20.21 -2.52
C ARG A 569 10.59 20.63 -1.07
N ARG A 570 9.68 21.37 -0.44
CA ARG A 570 9.77 21.78 0.98
C ARG A 570 9.76 20.55 1.89
N ILE A 571 8.87 19.61 1.62
CA ILE A 571 8.75 18.35 2.34
C ILE A 571 9.98 17.47 2.16
N LEU A 572 10.49 17.33 0.94
CA LEU A 572 11.75 16.63 0.66
C LEU A 572 12.94 17.30 1.36
N ARG A 573 12.93 18.64 1.48
CA ARG A 573 13.97 19.45 2.13
C ARG A 573 13.83 19.54 3.65
N GLN A 574 12.67 19.29 4.25
CA GLN A 574 12.50 19.34 5.72
C GLN A 574 13.39 18.33 6.44
N LYS A 575 13.86 17.27 5.77
CA LYS A 575 14.99 16.44 6.25
C LYS A 575 16.25 17.23 6.64
N VAL A 576 16.45 18.43 6.10
CA VAL A 576 17.60 19.30 6.38
C VAL A 576 17.39 20.15 7.64
N GLN A 577 16.15 20.37 8.10
CA GLN A 577 15.86 21.32 9.18
C GLN A 577 15.15 20.74 10.42
N THR A 578 14.33 19.69 10.32
CA THR A 578 13.67 19.07 11.50
C THR A 578 14.50 17.98 12.17
N SER A 579 15.67 17.67 11.63
CA SER A 579 16.75 17.16 12.47
C SER A 579 17.32 18.38 13.18
N GLY A 580 17.03 18.55 14.48
CA GLY A 580 17.80 19.43 15.37
C GLY A 580 19.25 18.96 15.56
N PHE A 581 19.88 18.53 14.48
CA PHE A 581 21.30 18.66 14.28
C PHE A 581 21.46 20.00 13.59
N ILE A 582 22.16 20.93 14.25
CA ILE A 582 22.99 21.93 13.58
C ILE A 582 23.51 21.28 12.30
N ALA A 583 23.48 21.98 11.17
CA ALA A 583 24.18 21.58 9.96
C ALA A 583 25.70 21.46 10.24
N GLN A 584 26.09 20.47 11.02
CA GLN A 584 27.30 19.72 10.80
C GLN A 584 26.94 18.87 9.60
N GLU A 585 27.60 19.17 8.48
CA GLU A 585 27.83 18.23 7.40
C GLU A 585 27.77 16.81 7.96
N VAL A 586 26.69 16.06 7.66
CA VAL A 586 26.67 14.63 7.96
C VAL A 586 27.95 14.11 7.35
N PRO A 587 28.89 13.60 8.13
CA PRO A 587 30.18 13.32 7.58
C PRO A 587 29.99 12.20 6.57
N ARG A 588 30.25 12.51 5.31
CA ARG A 588 30.12 11.57 4.21
C ARG A 588 30.96 10.35 4.59
N VAL A 589 30.31 9.26 5.01
CA VAL A 589 31.01 8.03 5.39
C VAL A 589 31.88 7.64 4.20
N LEU A 590 33.19 7.54 4.42
CA LEU A 590 34.14 7.23 3.36
C LEU A 590 33.71 5.91 2.70
N SER A 591 33.44 5.95 1.41
CA SER A 591 33.15 4.75 0.63
C SER A 591 34.36 3.81 0.67
N TRP A 592 34.14 2.52 0.48
CA TRP A 592 35.23 1.54 0.49
C TRP A 592 36.30 1.82 -0.60
N ASN A 593 35.94 2.52 -1.68
CA ASN A 593 36.87 2.96 -2.71
C ASN A 593 37.77 4.10 -2.21
N GLU A 594 37.18 5.08 -1.51
CA GLU A 594 37.91 6.20 -0.92
C GLU A 594 38.86 5.71 0.19
N VAL A 595 38.40 4.83 1.08
CA VAL A 595 39.25 4.22 2.12
C VAL A 595 40.40 3.42 1.51
N ARG A 596 40.13 2.69 0.43
CA ARG A 596 41.17 1.95 -0.31
C ARG A 596 42.20 2.89 -0.91
N GLN A 597 41.78 3.97 -1.56
CA GLN A 597 42.67 4.96 -2.17
C GLN A 597 43.52 5.65 -1.10
N MET A 598 42.90 6.06 0.01
CA MET A 598 43.59 6.62 1.17
C MET A 598 44.65 5.67 1.75
N LEU A 599 44.35 4.38 1.90
CA LEU A 599 45.33 3.38 2.36
C LEU A 599 46.44 3.12 1.34
N GLN A 600 46.16 3.21 0.03
CA GLN A 600 47.18 3.08 -1.02
C GLN A 600 48.17 4.24 -1.02
N HIS A 601 47.72 5.42 -0.61
CA HIS A 601 48.51 6.66 -0.58
C HIS A 601 48.80 7.11 0.86
N ILE A 602 48.81 6.18 1.83
CA ILE A 602 48.90 6.51 3.26
C ILE A 602 50.19 7.26 3.65
N TYR A 603 51.23 7.23 2.82
CA TYR A 603 52.50 7.94 3.04
C TYR A 603 52.66 9.22 2.20
N ASP A 604 51.67 9.57 1.37
CA ASP A 604 51.67 10.77 0.52
C ASP A 604 50.68 11.81 1.08
N ASP A 605 51.18 12.66 1.98
CA ASP A 605 50.35 13.63 2.70
C ASP A 605 49.66 14.64 1.77
N THR A 606 50.34 15.04 0.71
CA THR A 606 49.80 15.96 -0.30
C THR A 606 48.59 15.36 -1.02
N LEU A 607 48.68 14.09 -1.40
CA LEU A 607 47.61 13.41 -2.14
C LEU A 607 46.42 13.09 -1.22
N LEU A 608 46.68 12.78 0.05
CA LEU A 608 45.63 12.62 1.07
C LEU A 608 44.84 13.92 1.30
N GLU A 609 45.52 15.07 1.36
CA GLU A 609 44.89 16.38 1.54
C GLU A 609 44.08 16.83 0.31
N GLU A 610 44.49 16.43 -0.90
CA GLU A 610 43.78 16.73 -2.15
C GLU A 610 42.55 15.85 -2.38
N MET A 611 42.35 14.76 -1.62
CA MET A 611 41.15 13.93 -1.74
C MET A 611 39.91 14.75 -1.41
N ALA A 612 38.97 14.84 -2.36
CA ALA A 612 37.78 15.70 -2.27
C ALA A 612 37.01 15.57 -0.93
N THR A 613 36.91 14.35 -0.41
CA THR A 613 36.18 14.06 0.84
C THR A 613 36.96 14.47 2.10
N LEU A 614 38.29 14.35 2.11
CA LEU A 614 39.15 14.81 3.21
C LEU A 614 39.32 16.33 3.20
N LYS A 615 39.40 16.93 2.01
CA LYS A 615 39.42 18.38 1.79
C LYS A 615 38.12 19.05 2.25
N ALA A 616 36.97 18.44 1.97
CA ALA A 616 35.67 18.90 2.47
C ALA A 616 35.58 18.83 4.01
N MET A 617 36.23 17.84 4.63
CA MET A 617 36.26 17.68 6.09
C MET A 617 37.25 18.62 6.81
N GLY A 618 38.11 19.33 6.05
CA GLY A 618 39.17 20.20 6.56
C GLY A 618 40.37 19.43 7.13
N CYS A 619 40.61 18.19 6.69
CA CYS A 619 41.69 17.35 7.23
C CYS A 619 43.03 17.63 6.53
N GLY A 620 44.06 18.01 7.27
CA GLY A 620 45.44 17.99 6.75
C GLY A 620 45.94 16.55 6.55
N GLY A 621 46.67 16.27 5.47
CA GLY A 621 47.09 14.92 5.10
C GLY A 621 47.87 14.17 6.19
N VAL A 622 48.73 14.89 6.92
CA VAL A 622 49.50 14.36 8.06
C VAL A 622 48.58 13.83 9.18
N MET A 623 47.52 14.58 9.49
CA MET A 623 46.60 14.23 10.57
C MET A 623 45.74 13.01 10.21
N VAL A 624 45.36 12.88 8.93
CA VAL A 624 44.66 11.70 8.42
C VAL A 624 45.55 10.46 8.54
N ARG A 625 46.82 10.57 8.14
CA ARG A 625 47.79 9.47 8.28
C ARG A 625 47.94 9.03 9.73
N GLU A 626 48.17 9.96 10.64
CA GLU A 626 48.33 9.66 12.08
C GLU A 626 47.09 8.99 12.67
N LEU A 627 45.90 9.48 12.31
CA LEU A 627 44.64 8.90 12.75
C LEU A 627 44.50 7.45 12.26
N VAL A 628 44.70 7.19 10.98
CA VAL A 628 44.59 5.86 10.38
C VAL A 628 45.61 4.89 10.98
N VAL A 629 46.86 5.34 11.16
CA VAL A 629 47.92 4.55 11.80
C VAL A 629 47.54 4.24 13.25
N SER A 630 47.01 5.20 14.01
CA SER A 630 46.57 4.98 15.39
C SER A 630 45.45 3.95 15.51
N ILE A 631 44.52 3.92 14.55
CA ILE A 631 43.42 2.94 14.52
C ILE A 631 43.95 1.55 14.18
N LEU A 632 44.89 1.43 13.24
CA LEU A 632 45.42 0.14 12.81
C LEU A 632 46.43 -0.47 13.80
N TYR A 633 47.09 0.35 14.64
CA TYR A 633 47.99 -0.11 15.69
C TYR A 633 47.36 -0.18 17.09
N ALA A 634 46.08 0.19 17.26
CA ALA A 634 45.41 0.07 18.54
C ALA A 634 45.38 -1.39 19.05
N ASP A 635 45.73 -1.60 20.33
CA ASP A 635 45.78 -2.93 20.96
C ASP A 635 44.42 -3.65 20.95
N GLN A 636 43.33 -2.89 21.02
CA GLN A 636 41.97 -3.38 20.83
C GLN A 636 41.33 -2.69 19.62
N PRO A 637 40.71 -3.45 18.70
CA PRO A 637 40.08 -2.88 17.53
C PRO A 637 38.80 -2.13 17.94
N THR A 638 38.58 -0.95 17.36
CA THR A 638 37.39 -0.14 17.62
C THR A 638 36.23 -0.64 16.76
N ASP A 639 35.07 -0.93 17.38
CA ASP A 639 33.86 -1.36 16.67
C ASP A 639 33.44 -0.29 15.63
N PRO A 640 33.04 -0.64 14.39
CA PRO A 640 32.79 -1.98 13.86
C PRO A 640 33.99 -2.70 13.21
N LEU A 641 35.22 -2.18 13.32
CA LEU A 641 36.41 -2.83 12.77
C LEU A 641 36.75 -4.07 13.59
N THR A 642 36.76 -5.23 12.93
CA THR A 642 37.11 -6.50 13.60
C THR A 642 38.63 -6.67 13.75
N ALA A 643 39.08 -7.45 14.72
CA ALA A 643 40.51 -7.79 14.90
C ALA A 643 41.13 -8.39 13.62
N LEU A 644 40.38 -9.25 12.93
CA LEU A 644 40.79 -9.82 11.64
C LEU A 644 40.90 -8.74 10.55
N GLY A 645 39.93 -7.84 10.46
CA GLY A 645 39.94 -6.73 9.50
C GLY A 645 41.10 -5.74 9.74
N GLN A 646 41.33 -5.37 11.01
CA GLN A 646 42.45 -4.52 11.42
C GLN A 646 43.80 -5.15 11.04
N ARG A 647 43.99 -6.44 11.32
CA ARG A 647 45.19 -7.20 10.95
C ARG A 647 45.39 -7.26 9.44
N ILE A 648 44.35 -7.57 8.66
CA ILE A 648 44.42 -7.61 7.20
C ILE A 648 44.88 -6.27 6.63
N LEU A 649 44.30 -5.15 7.09
CA LEU A 649 44.64 -3.81 6.59
C LEU A 649 46.06 -3.40 7.00
N ARG A 650 46.46 -3.64 8.25
CA ARG A 650 47.80 -3.33 8.76
C ARG A 650 48.90 -4.06 8.01
N GLU A 651 48.74 -5.36 7.79
CA GLU A 651 49.74 -6.15 7.05
C GLU A 651 49.76 -5.80 5.56
N SER A 652 48.60 -5.50 4.97
CA SER A 652 48.49 -5.19 3.53
C SER A 652 49.02 -3.81 3.14
N TYR A 653 49.03 -2.84 4.06
CA TYR A 653 49.28 -1.43 3.72
C TYR A 653 50.38 -0.74 4.53
N LEU A 654 50.59 -1.12 5.80
CA LEU A 654 51.59 -0.47 6.67
C LEU A 654 52.91 -1.23 6.75
N HIS A 655 52.86 -2.56 6.78
CA HIS A 655 54.08 -3.38 6.84
C HIS A 655 54.57 -3.85 5.48
N ASN A 656 53.68 -3.96 4.48
CA ASN A 656 53.96 -4.35 3.09
C ASN A 656 54.90 -5.58 2.92
N ASN A 657 54.95 -6.45 3.93
CA ASN A 657 55.88 -7.59 4.01
C ASN A 657 55.43 -8.78 3.14
N TYR A 658 54.19 -8.76 2.65
CA TYR A 658 53.57 -9.82 1.89
C TYR A 658 52.82 -9.26 0.68
N ARG A 659 52.88 -9.93 -0.47
CA ARG A 659 51.88 -9.71 -1.53
C ARG A 659 50.51 -10.15 -1.00
N LYS A 660 49.42 -9.51 -1.43
CA LYS A 660 48.04 -9.81 -0.97
C LYS A 660 47.67 -11.31 -1.07
N THR A 661 48.25 -12.01 -2.04
CA THR A 661 48.07 -13.45 -2.23
C THR A 661 48.84 -14.30 -1.22
N GLU A 662 50.04 -13.88 -0.82
CA GLU A 662 50.85 -14.53 0.22
C GLU A 662 50.25 -14.26 1.61
N LEU A 663 49.68 -13.07 1.83
CA LEU A 663 48.98 -12.73 3.06
C LEU A 663 47.68 -13.56 3.23
N ALA A 664 46.97 -13.85 2.14
CA ALA A 664 45.80 -14.73 2.17
C ALA A 664 46.19 -16.16 2.61
N GLU A 665 47.33 -16.67 2.13
CA GLU A 665 47.88 -17.97 2.52
C GLU A 665 48.36 -17.98 3.98
N ALA A 666 49.06 -16.93 4.41
CA ALA A 666 49.53 -16.77 5.80
C ALA A 666 48.38 -16.64 6.83
N LEU A 667 47.20 -16.21 6.40
CA LEU A 667 45.99 -16.16 7.23
C LEU A 667 45.09 -17.40 7.05
N HIS A 668 45.58 -18.45 6.39
CA HIS A 668 44.87 -19.71 6.14
C HIS A 668 43.49 -19.54 5.48
N MET A 669 43.36 -18.63 4.51
CA MET A 669 42.10 -18.38 3.82
C MET A 669 42.23 -18.42 2.29
N SER A 670 41.15 -18.81 1.60
CA SER A 670 41.11 -18.75 0.14
C SER A 670 41.16 -17.29 -0.36
N ARG A 671 41.65 -17.08 -1.59
CA ARG A 671 41.73 -15.73 -2.19
C ARG A 671 40.38 -15.01 -2.19
N ALA A 672 39.29 -15.71 -2.53
CA ALA A 672 37.94 -15.12 -2.55
C ALA A 672 37.49 -14.67 -1.14
N THR A 673 37.76 -15.49 -0.12
CA THR A 673 37.47 -15.17 1.28
C THR A 673 38.30 -13.97 1.76
N PHE A 674 39.58 -13.91 1.41
CA PHE A 674 40.46 -12.76 1.72
C PHE A 674 39.92 -11.45 1.15
N TYR A 675 39.56 -11.40 -0.13
CA TYR A 675 39.04 -10.18 -0.74
C TYR A 675 37.68 -9.75 -0.18
N ARG A 676 36.84 -10.71 0.26
CA ARG A 676 35.58 -10.40 0.96
C ARG A 676 35.86 -9.74 2.32
N HIS A 677 36.76 -10.31 3.12
CA HIS A 677 37.15 -9.71 4.40
C HIS A 677 37.86 -8.37 4.23
N LEU A 678 38.73 -8.22 3.22
CA LEU A 678 39.40 -6.97 2.89
C LEU A 678 38.40 -5.87 2.52
N ARG A 679 37.39 -6.18 1.69
CA ARG A 679 36.33 -5.21 1.31
C ARG A 679 35.46 -4.81 2.49
N GLN A 680 35.15 -5.77 3.37
CA GLN A 680 34.42 -5.50 4.61
C GLN A 680 35.26 -4.64 5.57
N ALA A 681 36.56 -4.91 5.67
CA ALA A 681 37.48 -4.14 6.51
C ALA A 681 37.61 -2.68 6.03
N TYR A 682 37.60 -2.40 4.72
CA TYR A 682 37.56 -1.01 4.22
C TYR A 682 36.31 -0.26 4.67
N LYS A 683 35.13 -0.91 4.57
CA LYS A 683 33.88 -0.31 5.01
C LYS A 683 33.90 -0.02 6.50
N GLN A 684 34.36 -0.98 7.31
CA GLN A 684 34.47 -0.84 8.76
C GLN A 684 35.47 0.25 9.17
N LEU A 685 36.66 0.27 8.55
CA LEU A 685 37.66 1.30 8.80
C LEU A 685 37.14 2.70 8.44
N GLY A 686 36.39 2.84 7.34
CA GLY A 686 35.75 4.11 6.97
C GLY A 686 34.80 4.65 8.04
N HIS A 687 34.07 3.77 8.74
CA HIS A 687 33.21 4.16 9.85
C HIS A 687 34.03 4.58 11.08
N VAL A 688 35.06 3.80 11.44
CA VAL A 688 35.91 4.08 12.62
C VAL A 688 36.70 5.39 12.46
N ILE A 689 37.23 5.67 11.27
CA ILE A 689 37.91 6.93 10.96
C ILE A 689 36.95 8.10 11.15
N MET A 690 35.73 7.97 10.64
CA MET A 690 34.73 9.01 10.75
C MET A 690 34.32 9.27 12.20
N GLN A 691 34.18 8.20 12.99
CA GLN A 691 33.84 8.27 14.41
C GLN A 691 34.95 8.95 15.23
N ARG A 692 36.21 8.48 15.14
CA ARG A 692 37.33 9.10 15.87
C ARG A 692 37.62 10.53 15.41
N TRP A 693 37.35 10.85 14.15
CA TRP A 693 37.48 12.20 13.65
C TRP A 693 36.46 13.15 14.29
N MET A 694 35.21 12.71 14.46
CA MET A 694 34.18 13.48 15.15
C MET A 694 34.47 13.65 16.66
N GLU A 695 35.27 12.77 17.26
CA GLU A 695 35.75 12.91 18.65
C GLU A 695 36.93 13.88 18.81
N LEU A 696 37.66 14.16 17.73
CA LEU A 696 38.82 15.09 17.69
C LEU A 696 38.43 16.53 17.33
N LYS A 697 37.20 16.74 16.82
CA LYS A 697 36.56 18.05 16.62
C LYS A 697 35.76 18.45 17.86
#